data_AF-A0A365NP34-F1
#
_entry.id   AF-A0A365NP34-F1
#
_cell.length_a   1.000
_cell.length_b   1.000
_cell.length_c   1.000
_cell.angle_alpha   90.00
_cell.angle_beta   90.00
_cell.angle_gamma   90.00
#
_symmetry.space_group_name_H-M   'P 1'
#
loop_
_entity.id
_entity.type
_entity.pdbx_description
1 polymer ?
#
loop_
_entity_poly.entity_id
_entity_poly.type
_entity_poly.pdbx_seq_one_letter_code
_entity_poly.pdbx_strand_id
1 'polypeptide(L)'
;MPPSLLKDKSPYGNFIRGPNEHHNDEELPYTPMTMVDDNGSVLCETDEFGLLLAIIYRDDVTTLEQYLDIAPWVIEEREELPLYYSFFYRAVSHGSLGALRTLLSCYERVMGPIQRITFRNRGFTLLNEAARRGYLDIVEFLLQNKPLYGDIHERDYTGCTAIAAASDLYSTRYAEAFHWQPSVDKSEAVMNLLLEWGACPTDMVAWAHQDSSWKPETVLSMASEWAGTKIINRLVDSGADVHARFTKDSLQLRLYDEQDYIVDNVTAIHMTSFRGNFPALKTLLAHHGDTISALEMVSSCDSRGSTPLHWATRNNLFNPNPHESAQNIKATIDLILGMCPGIVNIQDIEGNTALHYASRYLEGNGEVFMPIFETICEKGGDTSIRNNRGETPLHNVLASAEETVDQQIISLLLAYGAKISDIDYDGNTPLHIAARRLDNHGVIAFLIKQGADTAIRNSKNETPVHIAAAGDVSTSSLAEKVEMQNRVLAILTSAGGVGLMDSPDAKEKTPREIYKDDSHELQNVFEHGTISSNVSSIEDLSGQIATPERLIIGPQVPDHGLHNDPKIEASLLFRNLNYELESECLENKSTWWFRTYEGHCNWLKKGESDEGSVGSARPRDYQQYTYADGISKPRGGPNPRAVSNAFFKRKKKIYYDHTPLLLGLIEFIMHDVTYSPDSTDEFIEVSMPEDEEIFPLNTTIRVPRTAAMPGTGTTRSNPRENINMATTWLDISSLYGSNADVAHRLRSRTDGKLLTQEVQPPGTRAKASYLPFNTVGVPTSTRPGVKPEELFAGGDPRTNEDWLLLGIHTLLLREHNRLCDILRKQKPTWDDEQLYQTVRVVMSAKHALIANAYQMAYWTDEMPWPRDDGFPLYRQTFGESALEINPANTYPWPLVTKNGKPMTVSAEMAVVYRFHEFIIPNFPIKDQNNETLWEQNLFDTSFNSRGFLDVGLERILAGALSSHIPNFKSGVDESFRSAGLYRGRPFDIVVSSIVHEREQGLPTFNQYFREYNAQDPEVVVPIRDTWDKFSTDPEVIQNLKTLYKHPDDVDLVVGCQLDEEWFPGTTVPKSALIISLFSLFGMGNSDRFSIGFAMMRCLLVDRPWDCHPSNALEDLIWERKSVPGFPNFRFYSDFWVKELDLPAHEIAFVSAR
;
A
#
# COMPACT_ATOMS: atom_id res chain seq x y z
N MET A 1 -52.86 -6.83 -6.34
CA MET A 1 -52.50 -6.70 -7.77
C MET A 1 -51.06 -7.13 -7.90
N PRO A 2 -50.73 -8.16 -8.70
CA PRO A 2 -49.34 -8.53 -8.88
C PRO A 2 -48.71 -7.59 -9.93
N PRO A 3 -47.47 -7.11 -9.72
CA PRO A 3 -46.65 -6.65 -10.82
C PRO A 3 -46.42 -7.82 -11.75
N SER A 4 -46.90 -7.68 -12.98
CA SER A 4 -46.67 -8.58 -14.09
C SER A 4 -45.19 -8.67 -14.42
N LEU A 5 -44.65 -9.90 -14.38
CA LEU A 5 -43.68 -10.45 -15.35
C LEU A 5 -42.60 -9.48 -15.87
N LEU A 6 -41.53 -9.30 -15.09
CA LEU A 6 -40.20 -9.15 -15.67
C LEU A 6 -39.65 -10.56 -15.90
N LYS A 7 -40.00 -11.16 -17.04
CA LYS A 7 -39.53 -12.50 -17.45
C LYS A 7 -38.22 -12.46 -18.25
N ASP A 8 -37.63 -11.28 -18.44
CA ASP A 8 -36.59 -11.07 -19.45
C ASP A 8 -35.19 -10.77 -18.89
N LYS A 9 -34.94 -10.94 -17.58
CA LYS A 9 -33.57 -10.82 -17.03
C LYS A 9 -33.18 -12.10 -16.31
N SER A 10 -32.15 -12.77 -16.82
CA SER A 10 -31.51 -13.90 -16.17
C SER A 10 -31.11 -13.55 -14.73
N PRO A 11 -31.37 -14.43 -13.73
CA PRO A 11 -30.83 -14.25 -12.38
C PRO A 11 -29.29 -14.34 -12.35
N TYR A 12 -28.68 -14.82 -13.45
CA TYR A 12 -27.24 -14.95 -13.67
C TYR A 12 -26.72 -13.89 -14.66
N GLY A 13 -27.40 -12.75 -14.80
CA GLY A 13 -27.10 -11.74 -15.82
C GLY A 13 -25.66 -11.20 -15.82
N ASN A 14 -24.96 -11.23 -14.68
CA ASN A 14 -23.55 -10.85 -14.58
C ASN A 14 -22.59 -11.83 -15.28
N PHE A 15 -23.09 -12.99 -15.69
CA PHE A 15 -22.33 -14.05 -16.37
C PHE A 15 -22.70 -14.16 -17.86
N ILE A 16 -23.58 -13.28 -18.37
CA ILE A 16 -23.92 -13.20 -19.80
C ILE A 16 -22.85 -12.35 -20.50
N ARG A 17 -22.14 -12.92 -21.48
CA ARG A 17 -21.27 -12.16 -22.39
C ARG A 17 -21.97 -11.86 -23.71
N GLY A 18 -21.81 -10.64 -24.21
CA GLY A 18 -22.47 -10.17 -25.45
C GLY A 18 -21.78 -10.69 -26.72
N PRO A 19 -22.50 -10.89 -27.84
CA PRO A 19 -21.89 -11.34 -29.10
C PRO A 19 -20.94 -10.33 -29.78
N ASN A 20 -20.79 -9.12 -29.22
CA ASN A 20 -19.94 -8.03 -29.73
C ASN A 20 -19.01 -7.43 -28.65
N GLU A 21 -18.74 -8.14 -27.55
CA GLU A 21 -17.56 -7.82 -26.74
C GLU A 21 -16.33 -8.24 -27.55
N HIS A 22 -15.69 -7.26 -28.20
CA HIS A 22 -14.51 -7.48 -29.02
C HIS A 22 -13.35 -7.91 -28.12
N HIS A 23 -13.01 -9.19 -28.21
CA HIS A 23 -11.73 -9.70 -27.75
C HIS A 23 -10.61 -9.20 -28.68
N ASN A 24 -9.56 -8.66 -28.08
CA ASN A 24 -8.23 -8.62 -28.70
C ASN A 24 -7.72 -10.07 -28.78
N ASP A 25 -7.25 -10.47 -29.96
CA ASP A 25 -6.84 -11.85 -30.31
C ASP A 25 -5.49 -12.27 -29.69
N GLU A 26 -5.21 -12.00 -28.41
CA GLU A 26 -4.09 -12.62 -27.69
C GLU A 26 -4.51 -13.05 -26.27
N GLU A 27 -4.62 -14.38 -26.10
CA GLU A 27 -5.04 -15.16 -24.92
C GLU A 27 -6.53 -15.11 -24.55
N LEU A 28 -7.26 -16.16 -24.97
CA LEU A 28 -8.60 -16.47 -24.44
C LEU A 28 -8.48 -16.68 -22.92
N PRO A 29 -9.19 -15.94 -22.06
CA PRO A 29 -9.32 -16.33 -20.66
C PRO A 29 -9.93 -17.74 -20.65
N TYR A 30 -9.28 -18.67 -19.93
CA TYR A 30 -9.71 -20.06 -19.86
C TYR A 30 -11.09 -20.13 -19.20
N THR A 31 -12.14 -19.95 -19.99
CA THR A 31 -13.52 -20.08 -19.55
C THR A 31 -13.74 -21.57 -19.30
N PRO A 32 -13.84 -22.04 -18.03
CA PRO A 32 -13.76 -23.47 -17.73
C PRO A 32 -14.88 -24.26 -18.40
N MET A 33 -16.04 -23.61 -18.60
CA MET A 33 -17.17 -24.09 -19.37
C MET A 33 -18.12 -22.94 -19.75
N THR A 34 -19.02 -23.18 -20.71
CA THR A 34 -20.17 -22.30 -20.99
C THR A 34 -21.47 -23.11 -20.97
N MET A 35 -22.58 -22.49 -20.58
CA MET A 35 -23.91 -23.10 -20.60
C MET A 35 -24.97 -22.15 -21.13
N VAL A 36 -26.15 -22.65 -21.45
CA VAL A 36 -27.25 -21.84 -21.97
C VAL A 36 -28.32 -21.69 -20.89
N ASP A 37 -28.69 -20.45 -20.57
CA ASP A 37 -29.77 -20.13 -19.65
C ASP A 37 -31.15 -20.40 -20.28
N ASP A 38 -32.20 -20.49 -19.47
CA ASP A 38 -33.58 -20.77 -19.92
C ASP A 38 -34.13 -19.73 -20.91
N ASN A 39 -33.59 -18.51 -20.90
CA ASN A 39 -33.93 -17.44 -21.84
C ASN A 39 -33.12 -17.48 -23.15
N GLY A 40 -32.22 -18.46 -23.31
CA GLY A 40 -31.37 -18.64 -24.48
C GLY A 40 -30.06 -17.86 -24.46
N SER A 41 -29.75 -17.11 -23.40
CA SER A 41 -28.48 -16.41 -23.24
C SER A 41 -27.36 -17.39 -22.90
N VAL A 42 -26.16 -17.16 -23.43
CA VAL A 42 -24.97 -17.95 -23.09
C VAL A 42 -24.37 -17.40 -21.79
N LEU A 43 -24.29 -18.24 -20.78
CA LEU A 43 -23.61 -17.97 -19.52
C LEU A 43 -22.18 -18.51 -19.60
N CYS A 44 -21.22 -17.65 -19.28
CA CYS A 44 -19.80 -17.99 -19.23
C CYS A 44 -19.35 -18.12 -17.78
N GLU A 45 -18.72 -19.25 -17.46
CA GLU A 45 -18.12 -19.45 -16.13
C GLU A 45 -16.83 -18.64 -15.98
N THR A 46 -16.49 -18.28 -14.74
CA THR A 46 -15.21 -17.62 -14.40
C THR A 46 -14.20 -18.63 -13.89
N ASP A 47 -12.92 -18.26 -13.94
CA ASP A 47 -11.80 -19.10 -13.49
C ASP A 47 -11.90 -19.47 -11.99
N GLU A 48 -12.68 -18.71 -11.21
CA GLU A 48 -12.97 -18.95 -9.79
C GLU A 48 -14.33 -19.63 -9.52
N PHE A 49 -15.03 -20.11 -10.55
CA PHE A 49 -16.34 -20.77 -10.45
C PHE A 49 -17.46 -19.87 -9.90
N GLY A 50 -17.45 -18.58 -10.25
CA GLY A 50 -18.41 -17.60 -9.78
C GLY A 50 -19.87 -17.91 -10.17
N LEU A 51 -20.10 -18.48 -11.36
CA LEU A 51 -21.44 -18.86 -11.82
C LEU A 51 -21.96 -20.07 -11.02
N LEU A 52 -21.14 -21.12 -10.87
CA LEU A 52 -21.50 -22.29 -10.05
C LEU A 52 -21.84 -21.92 -8.60
N LEU A 53 -21.04 -21.06 -7.97
CA LEU A 53 -21.33 -20.58 -6.62
C LEU A 53 -22.64 -19.79 -6.56
N ALA A 54 -22.91 -18.93 -7.55
CA ALA A 54 -24.15 -18.18 -7.63
C ALA A 54 -25.39 -19.07 -7.80
N ILE A 55 -25.27 -20.22 -8.49
CA ILE A 55 -26.31 -21.24 -8.64
C ILE A 55 -26.52 -21.97 -7.29
N ILE A 56 -25.44 -22.41 -6.64
CA ILE A 56 -25.49 -23.12 -5.35
C ILE A 56 -26.13 -22.23 -4.27
N TYR A 57 -25.74 -20.97 -4.15
CA TYR A 57 -26.28 -20.05 -3.14
C TYR A 57 -27.76 -19.71 -3.36
N ARG A 58 -28.29 -19.90 -4.57
CA ARG A 58 -29.71 -19.75 -4.88
C ARG A 58 -30.52 -21.03 -4.68
N ASP A 59 -29.86 -22.15 -4.40
CA ASP A 59 -30.45 -23.49 -4.34
C ASP A 59 -31.19 -23.88 -5.64
N ASP A 60 -30.69 -23.42 -6.79
CA ASP A 60 -31.31 -23.64 -8.10
C ASP A 60 -30.92 -25.00 -8.69
N VAL A 61 -31.70 -26.01 -8.29
CA VAL A 61 -31.48 -27.42 -8.66
C VAL A 61 -31.46 -27.65 -10.16
N THR A 62 -32.36 -26.98 -10.91
CA THR A 62 -32.55 -27.26 -12.34
C THR A 62 -31.33 -26.79 -13.14
N THR A 63 -30.87 -25.56 -12.87
CA THR A 63 -29.66 -25.03 -13.52
C THR A 63 -28.41 -25.76 -13.06
N LEU A 64 -28.35 -26.19 -11.80
CA LEU A 64 -27.21 -26.97 -11.30
C LEU A 64 -27.10 -28.35 -11.98
N GLU A 65 -28.21 -29.05 -12.22
CA GLU A 65 -28.20 -30.31 -12.96
C GLU A 65 -27.65 -30.11 -14.38
N GLN A 66 -28.10 -29.06 -15.08
CA GLN A 66 -27.59 -28.71 -16.41
C GLN A 66 -26.09 -28.39 -16.38
N TYR A 67 -25.64 -27.63 -15.38
CA TYR A 67 -24.23 -27.31 -15.20
C TYR A 67 -23.38 -28.59 -15.02
N LEU A 68 -23.82 -29.49 -14.12
CA LEU A 68 -23.09 -30.70 -13.80
C LEU A 68 -23.11 -31.76 -14.90
N ASP A 69 -24.06 -31.70 -15.84
CA ASP A 69 -24.03 -32.53 -17.05
C ASP A 69 -22.96 -32.05 -18.05
N ILE A 70 -22.66 -30.75 -18.07
CA ILE A 70 -21.61 -30.16 -18.91
C ILE A 70 -20.24 -30.35 -18.28
N ALA A 71 -20.12 -30.04 -16.99
CA ALA A 71 -18.86 -30.04 -16.24
C ALA A 71 -18.91 -31.01 -15.03
N PRO A 72 -19.10 -32.32 -15.23
CA PRO A 72 -19.17 -33.28 -14.13
C PRO A 72 -17.85 -33.42 -13.37
N TRP A 73 -16.73 -32.92 -13.87
CA TRP A 73 -15.42 -32.99 -13.22
C TRP A 73 -15.30 -32.02 -12.02
N VAL A 74 -16.16 -31.00 -11.90
CA VAL A 74 -16.09 -30.01 -10.80
C VAL A 74 -16.37 -30.61 -9.42
N ILE A 75 -17.02 -31.78 -9.38
CA ILE A 75 -17.30 -32.53 -8.16
C ILE A 75 -16.08 -33.33 -7.66
N GLU A 76 -15.00 -33.42 -8.44
CA GLU A 76 -13.75 -34.03 -8.02
C GLU A 76 -13.03 -33.14 -7.00
N GLU A 77 -13.19 -33.48 -5.74
CA GLU A 77 -12.58 -32.79 -4.61
C GLU A 77 -11.07 -33.09 -4.54
N ARG A 78 -10.23 -32.06 -4.74
CA ARG A 78 -8.76 -32.14 -4.61
C ARG A 78 -8.30 -31.72 -3.22
N GLU A 79 -7.81 -32.67 -2.42
CA GLU A 79 -7.43 -32.47 -1.01
C GLU A 79 -6.48 -31.29 -0.75
N GLU A 80 -5.66 -30.91 -1.73
CA GLU A 80 -4.65 -29.84 -1.65
C GLU A 80 -5.23 -28.41 -1.72
N LEU A 81 -6.49 -28.25 -2.13
CA LEU A 81 -7.10 -26.92 -2.29
C LEU A 81 -7.70 -26.39 -0.96
N PRO A 82 -7.78 -25.06 -0.78
CA PRO A 82 -8.48 -24.46 0.35
C PRO A 82 -9.97 -24.85 0.47
N LEU A 83 -10.52 -24.80 1.69
CA LEU A 83 -11.92 -25.13 2.02
C LEU A 83 -12.96 -24.38 1.18
N TYR A 84 -12.67 -23.14 0.80
CA TYR A 84 -13.59 -22.31 0.04
C TYR A 84 -13.84 -22.81 -1.40
N TYR A 85 -13.01 -23.72 -1.92
CA TYR A 85 -13.21 -24.41 -3.19
C TYR A 85 -14.09 -25.67 -3.07
N SER A 86 -14.52 -26.06 -1.86
CA SER A 86 -15.44 -27.20 -1.71
C SER A 86 -16.89 -26.77 -1.93
N PHE A 87 -17.48 -27.16 -3.05
CA PHE A 87 -18.88 -26.86 -3.37
C PHE A 87 -19.87 -27.56 -2.44
N PHE A 88 -19.49 -28.71 -1.86
CA PHE A 88 -20.27 -29.38 -0.81
C PHE A 88 -20.30 -28.56 0.48
N TYR A 89 -19.16 -28.01 0.91
CA TYR A 89 -19.09 -27.09 2.06
C TYR A 89 -19.93 -25.83 1.80
N ARG A 90 -19.83 -25.24 0.61
CA ARG A 90 -20.59 -24.04 0.22
C ARG A 90 -22.10 -24.27 0.22
N ALA A 91 -22.57 -25.42 -0.28
CA ALA A 91 -23.99 -25.77 -0.24
C ALA A 91 -24.51 -25.94 1.20
N VAL A 92 -23.77 -26.64 2.08
CA VAL A 92 -24.19 -26.84 3.48
C VAL A 92 -24.15 -25.53 4.27
N SER A 93 -23.09 -24.73 4.12
CA SER A 93 -22.91 -23.46 4.86
C SER A 93 -23.96 -22.40 4.51
N HIS A 94 -24.56 -22.47 3.32
CA HIS A 94 -25.63 -21.55 2.87
C HIS A 94 -27.04 -22.10 3.07
N GLY A 95 -27.20 -23.36 3.50
CA GLY A 95 -28.52 -23.96 3.70
C GLY A 95 -29.19 -24.44 2.41
N SER A 96 -28.42 -24.67 1.34
CA SER A 96 -28.92 -25.07 0.01
C SER A 96 -29.12 -26.59 -0.06
N LEU A 97 -30.21 -27.10 0.50
CA LEU A 97 -30.50 -28.55 0.56
C LEU A 97 -30.69 -29.17 -0.83
N GLY A 98 -31.33 -28.46 -1.77
CA GLY A 98 -31.52 -28.94 -3.13
C GLY A 98 -30.20 -29.15 -3.85
N ALA A 99 -29.35 -28.11 -3.85
CA ALA A 99 -28.02 -28.12 -4.44
C ALA A 99 -27.14 -29.21 -3.83
N LEU A 100 -27.17 -29.37 -2.51
CA LEU A 100 -26.43 -30.44 -1.82
C LEU A 100 -26.85 -31.83 -2.32
N ARG A 101 -28.16 -32.10 -2.44
CA ARG A 101 -28.67 -33.38 -2.97
C ARG A 101 -28.18 -33.63 -4.40
N THR A 102 -28.22 -32.60 -5.24
CA THR A 102 -27.78 -32.68 -6.64
C THR A 102 -26.28 -32.94 -6.75
N LEU A 103 -25.46 -32.23 -5.97
CA LEU A 103 -24.01 -32.45 -5.91
C LEU A 103 -23.68 -33.88 -5.45
N LEU A 104 -24.33 -34.37 -4.39
CA LEU A 104 -24.10 -35.73 -3.88
C LEU A 104 -24.53 -36.81 -4.88
N SER A 105 -25.68 -36.62 -5.54
CA SER A 105 -26.14 -37.53 -6.61
C SER A 105 -25.17 -37.58 -7.79
N CYS A 106 -24.64 -36.42 -8.21
CA CYS A 106 -23.62 -36.37 -9.25
C CYS A 106 -22.32 -37.06 -8.80
N TYR A 107 -21.92 -36.87 -7.54
CA TYR A 107 -20.76 -37.55 -6.96
C TYR A 107 -20.88 -39.07 -6.99
N GLU A 108 -22.03 -39.63 -6.59
CA GLU A 108 -22.28 -41.07 -6.69
C GLU A 108 -22.24 -41.58 -8.13
N ARG A 109 -22.78 -40.80 -9.08
CA ARG A 109 -22.78 -41.15 -10.51
C ARG A 109 -21.36 -41.20 -11.09
N VAL A 110 -20.51 -40.22 -10.75
CA VAL A 110 -19.16 -40.08 -11.33
C VAL A 110 -18.16 -41.02 -10.65
N MET A 111 -18.20 -41.11 -9.31
CA MET A 111 -17.20 -41.86 -8.54
C MET A 111 -17.58 -43.34 -8.33
N GLY A 112 -18.81 -43.74 -8.68
CA GLY A 112 -19.31 -45.11 -8.53
C GLY A 112 -19.76 -45.44 -7.10
N PRO A 113 -20.11 -46.72 -6.82
CA PRO A 113 -20.67 -47.11 -5.53
C PRO A 113 -19.62 -47.01 -4.40
N ILE A 114 -19.74 -45.98 -3.57
CA ILE A 114 -18.87 -45.71 -2.42
C ILE A 114 -19.59 -46.08 -1.12
N GLN A 115 -18.86 -46.68 -0.16
CA GLN A 115 -19.43 -47.06 1.14
C GLN A 115 -19.71 -45.87 2.07
N ARG A 116 -18.96 -44.76 1.93
CA ARG A 116 -19.08 -43.54 2.74
C ARG A 116 -18.43 -42.35 2.04
N ILE A 117 -19.09 -41.20 2.03
CA ILE A 117 -18.54 -39.92 1.55
C ILE A 117 -18.03 -39.13 2.77
N THR A 118 -16.71 -38.87 2.82
CA THR A 118 -16.07 -38.16 3.94
C THR A 118 -15.15 -37.05 3.46
N PHE A 119 -15.22 -35.89 4.10
CA PHE A 119 -14.36 -34.72 3.82
C PHE A 119 -13.37 -34.46 4.95
N ARG A 120 -12.97 -35.51 5.68
CA ARG A 120 -12.13 -35.39 6.88
C ARG A 120 -10.79 -34.70 6.60
N ASN A 121 -10.14 -35.01 5.48
CA ASN A 121 -8.86 -34.40 5.08
C ASN A 121 -8.99 -32.92 4.71
N ARG A 122 -10.19 -32.46 4.32
CA ARG A 122 -10.50 -31.04 4.09
C ARG A 122 -10.79 -30.29 5.38
N GLY A 123 -10.97 -30.97 6.52
CA GLY A 123 -11.30 -30.34 7.79
C GLY A 123 -12.79 -30.03 7.97
N PHE A 124 -13.73 -30.84 7.47
CA PHE A 124 -15.14 -30.72 7.89
C PHE A 124 -15.92 -32.02 7.70
N THR A 125 -17.12 -32.09 8.31
CA THR A 125 -18.13 -33.11 8.02
C THR A 125 -19.44 -32.42 7.71
N LEU A 126 -20.21 -32.96 6.75
CA LEU A 126 -21.48 -32.34 6.31
C LEU A 126 -22.46 -32.21 7.48
N LEU A 127 -22.55 -33.25 8.32
CA LEU A 127 -23.48 -33.28 9.46
C LEU A 127 -23.10 -32.25 10.53
N ASN A 128 -21.81 -32.10 10.85
CA ASN A 128 -21.39 -31.12 11.88
C ASN A 128 -21.59 -29.69 11.40
N GLU A 129 -21.29 -29.40 10.12
CA GLU A 129 -21.50 -28.06 9.57
C GLU A 129 -22.99 -27.71 9.54
N ALA A 130 -23.86 -28.61 9.07
CA ALA A 130 -25.30 -28.40 9.10
C ALA A 130 -25.84 -28.19 10.53
N ALA A 131 -25.31 -28.95 11.50
CA ALA A 131 -25.69 -28.85 12.89
C ALA A 131 -25.24 -27.51 13.53
N ARG A 132 -24.00 -27.08 13.27
CA ARG A 132 -23.46 -25.77 13.68
C ARG A 132 -24.28 -24.62 13.12
N ARG A 133 -24.74 -24.77 11.88
CA ARG A 133 -25.58 -23.78 11.20
C ARG A 133 -27.07 -23.86 11.62
N GLY A 134 -27.49 -24.85 12.39
CA GLY A 134 -28.89 -24.97 12.77
C GLY A 134 -29.85 -25.24 11.60
N TYR A 135 -29.36 -25.83 10.50
CA TYR A 135 -30.17 -26.20 9.34
C TYR A 135 -30.83 -27.57 9.55
N LEU A 136 -31.99 -27.54 10.23
CA LEU A 136 -32.70 -28.73 10.68
C LEU A 136 -33.03 -29.74 9.56
N ASP A 137 -33.44 -29.23 8.40
CA ASP A 137 -33.81 -30.00 7.21
C ASP A 137 -32.61 -30.72 6.56
N ILE A 138 -31.46 -30.06 6.50
CA ILE A 138 -30.20 -30.67 6.05
C ILE A 138 -29.74 -31.73 7.06
N VAL A 139 -29.79 -31.43 8.36
CA VAL A 139 -29.45 -32.40 9.41
C VAL A 139 -30.34 -33.63 9.27
N GLU A 140 -31.66 -33.46 9.19
CA GLU A 140 -32.60 -34.58 9.01
C GLU A 140 -32.29 -35.41 7.76
N PHE A 141 -32.05 -34.76 6.61
CA PHE A 141 -31.68 -35.44 5.37
C PHE A 141 -30.41 -36.30 5.53
N LEU A 142 -29.36 -35.74 6.13
CA LEU A 142 -28.10 -36.46 6.35
C LEU A 142 -28.26 -37.62 7.35
N LEU A 143 -29.10 -37.47 8.39
CA LEU A 143 -29.42 -38.52 9.36
C LEU A 143 -30.18 -39.70 8.73
N GLN A 144 -31.13 -39.41 7.83
CA GLN A 144 -31.93 -40.44 7.15
C GLN A 144 -31.10 -41.31 6.19
N ASN A 145 -29.95 -40.82 5.73
CA ASN A 145 -29.08 -41.48 4.75
C ASN A 145 -27.77 -42.02 5.36
N LYS A 146 -27.75 -42.28 6.68
CA LYS A 146 -26.59 -42.88 7.35
C LYS A 146 -26.40 -44.35 6.98
N PRO A 147 -25.14 -44.84 6.89
CA PRO A 147 -23.87 -44.17 7.22
C PRO A 147 -23.24 -43.41 6.05
N LEU A 148 -23.93 -43.25 4.93
CA LEU A 148 -23.33 -42.81 3.66
C LEU A 148 -22.74 -41.39 3.74
N TYR A 149 -23.48 -40.43 4.28
CA TYR A 149 -23.08 -39.01 4.34
C TYR A 149 -22.53 -38.55 5.70
N GLY A 150 -22.39 -39.46 6.67
CA GLY A 150 -21.83 -39.16 7.99
C GLY A 150 -22.33 -40.09 9.09
N ASP A 151 -21.66 -40.09 10.24
CA ASP A 151 -22.04 -40.82 11.44
C ASP A 151 -22.37 -39.83 12.58
N ILE A 152 -23.35 -40.14 13.44
CA ILE A 152 -23.77 -39.26 14.54
C ILE A 152 -22.67 -39.10 15.59
N HIS A 153 -21.78 -40.08 15.69
CA HIS A 153 -20.65 -40.09 16.59
C HIS A 153 -19.33 -39.70 15.91
N GLU A 154 -19.38 -39.34 14.62
CA GLU A 154 -18.21 -38.87 13.90
C GLU A 154 -17.71 -37.54 14.46
N ARG A 155 -16.39 -37.42 14.56
CA ARG A 155 -15.72 -36.19 14.96
C ARG A 155 -15.03 -35.55 13.76
N ASP A 156 -15.18 -34.23 13.64
CA ASP A 156 -14.40 -33.42 12.67
C ASP A 156 -12.97 -33.18 13.17
N TYR A 157 -12.18 -32.42 12.40
CA TYR A 157 -10.78 -32.09 12.72
C TYR A 157 -10.61 -31.28 14.03
N THR A 158 -11.65 -30.58 14.47
CA THR A 158 -11.68 -29.86 15.76
C THR A 158 -12.12 -30.76 16.92
N GLY A 159 -12.51 -32.00 16.62
CA GLY A 159 -12.97 -32.96 17.59
C GLY A 159 -14.45 -32.84 17.96
N CYS A 160 -15.23 -32.01 17.26
CA CYS A 160 -16.66 -31.85 17.54
C CYS A 160 -17.46 -33.02 16.97
N THR A 161 -18.43 -33.54 17.72
CA THR A 161 -19.54 -34.33 17.17
C THR A 161 -20.67 -33.40 16.72
N ALA A 162 -21.67 -33.92 16.02
CA ALA A 162 -22.80 -33.10 15.55
C ALA A 162 -23.53 -32.37 16.69
N ILE A 163 -23.72 -33.03 17.84
CA ILE A 163 -24.36 -32.40 19.01
C ILE A 163 -23.46 -31.35 19.67
N ALA A 164 -22.14 -31.60 19.72
CA ALA A 164 -21.19 -30.61 20.21
C ALA A 164 -21.15 -29.36 19.30
N ALA A 165 -21.17 -29.56 17.98
CA ALA A 165 -21.24 -28.48 17.00
C ALA A 165 -22.52 -27.64 17.11
N ALA A 166 -23.67 -28.28 17.37
CA ALA A 166 -24.94 -27.57 17.64
C ALA A 166 -24.96 -26.84 18.99
N SER A 167 -24.12 -27.25 19.95
CA SER A 167 -24.05 -26.66 21.29
C SER A 167 -23.15 -25.42 21.34
N ASP A 168 -22.17 -25.33 20.44
CA ASP A 168 -21.15 -24.27 20.38
C ASP A 168 -21.64 -23.02 19.63
N LEU A 169 -22.74 -22.42 20.10
CA LEU A 169 -23.42 -21.30 19.44
C LEU A 169 -22.55 -20.04 19.31
N TYR A 170 -21.70 -19.78 20.31
CA TYR A 170 -20.86 -18.58 20.39
C TYR A 170 -19.42 -18.80 19.90
N SER A 171 -19.17 -19.91 19.20
CA SER A 171 -17.85 -20.37 18.80
C SER A 171 -16.98 -19.27 18.20
N THR A 172 -15.74 -19.19 18.66
CA THR A 172 -14.64 -18.42 18.03
C THR A 172 -13.64 -19.34 17.34
N ARG A 173 -13.96 -20.64 17.22
CA ARG A 173 -13.07 -21.69 16.70
C ARG A 173 -12.99 -21.72 15.18
N TYR A 174 -13.82 -20.93 14.49
CA TYR A 174 -13.88 -20.85 13.03
C TYR A 174 -13.84 -19.39 12.60
N ALA A 175 -12.92 -19.04 11.70
CA ALA A 175 -12.74 -17.67 11.20
C ALA A 175 -14.00 -17.10 10.49
N GLU A 176 -14.90 -17.96 9.99
CA GLU A 176 -16.15 -17.53 9.35
C GLU A 176 -17.32 -17.30 10.34
N ALA A 177 -17.18 -17.67 11.62
CA ALA A 177 -18.25 -17.56 12.62
C ALA A 177 -18.54 -16.11 13.08
N PHE A 178 -17.70 -15.15 12.69
CA PHE A 178 -17.84 -13.74 13.09
C PHE A 178 -19.03 -13.02 12.45
N HIS A 179 -19.55 -13.53 11.33
CA HIS A 179 -20.56 -12.82 10.53
C HIS A 179 -21.95 -13.45 10.55
N TRP A 180 -22.12 -14.63 11.18
CA TRP A 180 -23.37 -15.37 11.13
C TRP A 180 -23.52 -16.35 12.31
N GLN A 181 -24.61 -16.26 13.07
CA GLN A 181 -24.97 -17.19 14.17
C GLN A 181 -26.46 -17.60 14.05
N PRO A 182 -26.81 -18.89 14.25
CA PRO A 182 -28.21 -19.31 14.21
C PRO A 182 -28.99 -18.76 15.43
N SER A 183 -30.32 -18.71 15.32
CA SER A 183 -31.16 -18.36 16.47
C SER A 183 -31.15 -19.51 17.50
N VAL A 184 -31.29 -19.16 18.78
CA VAL A 184 -31.42 -20.13 19.89
C VAL A 184 -32.45 -21.22 19.57
N ASP A 185 -33.62 -20.84 19.06
CA ASP A 185 -34.68 -21.78 18.69
C ASP A 185 -34.26 -22.83 17.66
N LYS A 186 -33.48 -22.42 16.64
CA LYS A 186 -32.98 -23.34 15.60
C LYS A 186 -31.98 -24.32 16.19
N SER A 187 -31.07 -23.83 17.04
CA SER A 187 -30.07 -24.65 17.71
C SER A 187 -30.71 -25.64 18.69
N GLU A 188 -31.71 -25.21 19.47
CA GLU A 188 -32.49 -26.12 20.33
C GLU A 188 -33.22 -27.20 19.52
N ALA A 189 -33.81 -26.84 18.37
CA ALA A 189 -34.49 -27.80 17.50
C ALA A 189 -33.52 -28.87 16.96
N VAL A 190 -32.34 -28.46 16.47
CA VAL A 190 -31.31 -29.38 16.00
C VAL A 190 -30.77 -30.26 17.13
N MET A 191 -30.48 -29.69 18.31
CA MET A 191 -30.03 -30.49 19.46
C MET A 191 -31.06 -31.54 19.88
N ASN A 192 -32.35 -31.17 19.89
CA ASN A 192 -33.43 -32.11 20.21
C ASN A 192 -33.49 -33.27 19.21
N LEU A 193 -33.41 -32.97 17.91
CA LEU A 193 -33.39 -33.97 16.85
C LEU A 193 -32.18 -34.90 17.00
N LEU A 194 -30.97 -34.36 17.20
CA LEU A 194 -29.76 -35.15 17.38
C LEU A 194 -29.86 -36.10 18.58
N LEU A 195 -30.40 -35.62 19.71
CA LEU A 195 -30.63 -36.45 20.90
C LEU A 195 -31.68 -37.55 20.66
N GLU A 196 -32.73 -37.30 19.89
CA GLU A 196 -33.73 -38.33 19.50
C GLU A 196 -33.10 -39.44 18.67
N TRP A 197 -32.13 -39.08 17.83
CA TRP A 197 -31.38 -40.02 16.99
C TRP A 197 -30.17 -40.65 17.71
N GLY A 198 -30.04 -40.46 19.02
CA GLY A 198 -29.04 -41.14 19.85
C GLY A 198 -27.69 -40.44 19.95
N ALA A 199 -27.61 -39.13 19.69
CA ALA A 199 -26.39 -38.35 19.99
C ALA A 199 -26.06 -38.40 21.48
N CYS A 200 -24.77 -38.38 21.80
CA CYS A 200 -24.28 -38.56 23.16
C CYS A 200 -24.28 -37.22 23.93
N PRO A 201 -25.12 -37.04 24.96
CA PRO A 201 -25.19 -35.78 25.74
C PRO A 201 -23.96 -35.55 26.62
N THR A 202 -23.18 -36.60 26.89
CA THR A 202 -21.94 -36.54 27.68
C THR A 202 -20.69 -36.34 26.80
N ASP A 203 -20.87 -36.03 25.51
CA ASP A 203 -19.74 -35.78 24.63
C ASP A 203 -18.92 -34.56 25.07
N MET A 204 -17.61 -34.67 24.90
CA MET A 204 -16.63 -33.61 25.12
C MET A 204 -15.94 -33.26 23.81
N VAL A 205 -15.44 -32.02 23.65
CA VAL A 205 -14.73 -31.62 22.42
C VAL A 205 -13.22 -31.86 22.54
N ALA A 206 -12.67 -32.79 21.75
CA ALA A 206 -11.28 -33.21 21.83
C ALA A 206 -10.42 -32.59 20.71
N TRP A 207 -9.65 -31.55 21.01
CA TRP A 207 -8.82 -30.87 20.01
C TRP A 207 -7.65 -31.75 19.56
N ALA A 208 -7.41 -31.84 18.25
CA ALA A 208 -6.33 -32.66 17.69
C ALA A 208 -4.91 -32.06 17.87
N HIS A 209 -4.81 -30.77 18.24
CA HIS A 209 -3.56 -30.01 18.22
C HIS A 209 -3.19 -29.27 19.52
N GLN A 210 -3.87 -29.56 20.64
CA GLN A 210 -3.58 -28.89 21.91
C GLN A 210 -2.67 -29.71 22.81
N ASP A 211 -1.95 -28.99 23.68
CA ASP A 211 -1.16 -29.57 24.76
C ASP A 211 -2.03 -30.52 25.60
N SER A 212 -1.44 -31.64 26.01
CA SER A 212 -2.06 -32.71 26.81
C SER A 212 -2.62 -32.26 28.17
N SER A 213 -2.39 -31.00 28.54
CA SER A 213 -2.83 -30.33 29.77
C SER A 213 -4.25 -29.75 29.69
N TRP A 214 -4.82 -29.52 28.50
CA TRP A 214 -6.13 -28.86 28.32
C TRP A 214 -7.30 -29.81 28.66
N LYS A 215 -8.23 -29.37 29.52
CA LYS A 215 -9.47 -30.10 29.83
C LYS A 215 -10.61 -29.72 28.87
N PRO A 216 -11.20 -30.67 28.12
CA PRO A 216 -12.14 -30.38 27.05
C PRO A 216 -13.50 -29.89 27.58
N GLU A 217 -14.15 -29.02 26.81
CA GLU A 217 -15.52 -28.58 27.07
C GLU A 217 -16.54 -29.71 26.84
N THR A 218 -17.65 -29.66 27.57
CA THR A 218 -18.77 -30.61 27.44
C THR A 218 -19.91 -30.00 26.63
N VAL A 219 -20.77 -30.84 26.05
CA VAL A 219 -22.06 -30.40 25.47
C VAL A 219 -22.85 -29.53 26.46
N LEU A 220 -22.92 -29.93 27.73
CA LEU A 220 -23.63 -29.18 28.76
C LEU A 220 -23.02 -27.80 29.03
N SER A 221 -21.69 -27.68 29.11
CA SER A 221 -21.04 -26.40 29.39
C SER A 221 -21.25 -25.38 28.27
N MET A 222 -21.18 -25.81 27.00
CA MET A 222 -21.44 -24.94 25.86
C MET A 222 -22.93 -24.56 25.76
N ALA A 223 -23.84 -25.52 25.94
CA ALA A 223 -25.28 -25.25 25.94
C ALA A 223 -25.71 -24.33 27.10
N SER A 224 -25.02 -24.39 28.25
CA SER A 224 -25.31 -23.55 29.42
C SER A 224 -25.14 -22.05 29.14
N GLU A 225 -24.37 -21.68 28.11
CA GLU A 225 -24.21 -20.28 27.72
C GLU A 225 -25.49 -19.63 27.17
N TRP A 226 -26.42 -20.40 26.61
CA TRP A 226 -27.57 -19.86 25.86
C TRP A 226 -28.87 -20.66 25.96
N ALA A 227 -28.82 -21.96 26.24
CA ALA A 227 -29.98 -22.83 26.14
C ALA A 227 -30.97 -22.62 27.30
N GLY A 228 -32.26 -22.85 27.01
CA GLY A 228 -33.31 -22.77 27.99
C GLY A 228 -33.37 -24.00 28.92
N THR A 229 -34.17 -23.89 29.98
CA THR A 229 -34.35 -24.93 31.02
C THR A 229 -34.67 -26.31 30.46
N LYS A 230 -35.42 -26.41 29.35
CA LYS A 230 -35.83 -27.70 28.77
C LYS A 230 -34.64 -28.51 28.25
N ILE A 231 -33.76 -27.88 27.49
CA ILE A 231 -32.55 -28.53 26.96
C ILE A 231 -31.59 -28.87 28.10
N ILE A 232 -31.37 -27.95 29.05
CA ILE A 232 -30.50 -28.19 30.21
C ILE A 232 -30.99 -29.39 31.03
N ASN A 233 -32.28 -29.45 31.38
CA ASN A 233 -32.86 -30.62 32.06
C ASN A 233 -32.65 -31.89 31.25
N ARG A 234 -32.94 -31.86 29.95
CA ARG A 234 -32.81 -33.04 29.09
C ARG A 234 -31.37 -33.57 29.07
N LEU A 235 -30.37 -32.69 28.99
CA LEU A 235 -28.95 -33.08 29.01
C LEU A 235 -28.57 -33.69 30.36
N VAL A 236 -28.98 -33.07 31.48
CA VAL A 236 -28.71 -33.55 32.84
C VAL A 236 -29.40 -34.89 33.11
N ASP A 237 -30.69 -35.01 32.78
CA ASP A 237 -31.47 -36.25 32.90
C ASP A 237 -30.88 -37.39 32.06
N SER A 238 -30.20 -37.05 30.96
CA SER A 238 -29.51 -38.00 30.10
C SER A 238 -28.05 -38.26 30.52
N GLY A 239 -27.64 -37.79 31.70
CA GLY A 239 -26.38 -38.15 32.35
C GLY A 239 -25.23 -37.14 32.19
N ALA A 240 -25.48 -35.93 31.69
CA ALA A 240 -24.45 -34.88 31.62
C ALA A 240 -23.95 -34.47 33.01
N ASP A 241 -22.62 -34.39 33.17
CA ASP A 241 -21.99 -34.02 34.45
C ASP A 241 -22.05 -32.50 34.69
N VAL A 242 -22.86 -32.09 35.66
CA VAL A 242 -23.01 -30.69 36.07
C VAL A 242 -21.76 -30.11 36.76
N HIS A 243 -20.84 -30.97 37.22
CA HIS A 243 -19.61 -30.60 37.93
C HIS A 243 -18.36 -30.69 37.04
N ALA A 244 -18.54 -30.96 35.74
CA ALA A 244 -17.45 -31.06 34.79
C ALA A 244 -16.58 -29.79 34.79
N ARG A 245 -15.26 -30.01 34.82
CA ARG A 245 -14.25 -28.94 34.82
C ARG A 245 -13.52 -28.92 33.50
N PHE A 246 -13.46 -27.74 32.88
CA PHE A 246 -12.83 -27.51 31.60
C PHE A 246 -11.95 -26.26 31.64
N THR A 247 -11.27 -26.01 30.53
CA THR A 247 -10.34 -24.89 30.35
C THR A 247 -10.88 -23.95 29.26
N LYS A 248 -10.79 -22.64 29.48
CA LYS A 248 -11.16 -21.57 28.53
C LYS A 248 -9.99 -20.61 28.32
N ASP A 249 -9.93 -20.00 27.14
CA ASP A 249 -8.99 -18.92 26.82
C ASP A 249 -9.71 -17.57 26.57
N SER A 250 -8.94 -16.45 26.51
CA SER A 250 -9.50 -15.10 26.26
C SER A 250 -10.21 -14.98 24.92
N LEU A 251 -9.73 -15.65 23.87
CA LEU A 251 -10.34 -15.61 22.53
C LEU A 251 -11.72 -16.25 22.55
N GLN A 252 -11.89 -17.36 23.27
CA GLN A 252 -13.18 -18.03 23.47
C GLN A 252 -14.16 -17.21 24.30
N LEU A 253 -13.66 -16.48 25.30
CA LEU A 253 -14.49 -15.61 26.14
C LEU A 253 -14.78 -14.26 25.50
N ARG A 254 -14.11 -13.92 24.39
CA ARG A 254 -14.15 -12.59 23.74
C ARG A 254 -13.69 -11.47 24.67
N LEU A 255 -12.74 -11.78 25.55
CA LEU A 255 -12.11 -10.83 26.47
C LEU A 255 -10.76 -10.40 25.88
N TYR A 256 -10.82 -9.72 24.73
CA TYR A 256 -9.64 -9.39 23.93
C TYR A 256 -8.63 -8.50 24.66
N ASP A 257 -9.09 -7.71 25.63
CA ASP A 257 -8.27 -6.81 26.45
C ASP A 257 -7.49 -7.54 27.55
N GLU A 258 -7.76 -8.82 27.76
CA GLU A 258 -7.08 -9.69 28.72
C GLU A 258 -6.16 -10.68 27.95
N GLN A 259 -5.04 -10.17 27.42
CA GLN A 259 -4.05 -10.96 26.64
C GLN A 259 -3.55 -12.19 27.43
N ASP A 260 -3.40 -13.33 26.74
CA ASP A 260 -2.91 -14.62 27.27
C ASP A 260 -3.68 -15.18 28.48
N TYR A 261 -4.99 -14.90 28.58
CA TYR A 261 -5.86 -15.38 29.65
C TYR A 261 -6.29 -16.83 29.43
N ILE A 262 -5.55 -17.81 29.97
CA ILE A 262 -5.98 -19.21 30.05
C ILE A 262 -6.47 -19.52 31.48
N VAL A 263 -7.65 -20.13 31.60
CA VAL A 263 -8.25 -20.49 32.89
C VAL A 263 -8.71 -21.93 32.91
N ASP A 264 -8.17 -22.68 33.85
CA ASP A 264 -8.55 -24.06 34.15
C ASP A 264 -9.62 -24.10 35.24
N ASN A 265 -10.24 -25.26 35.42
CA ASN A 265 -11.24 -25.51 36.46
C ASN A 265 -12.52 -24.68 36.33
N VAL A 266 -12.81 -24.18 35.13
CA VAL A 266 -14.08 -23.54 34.79
C VAL A 266 -15.18 -24.60 34.81
N THR A 267 -16.38 -24.22 35.26
CA THR A 267 -17.56 -25.11 35.33
C THR A 267 -18.73 -24.50 34.56
N ALA A 268 -19.78 -25.28 34.33
CA ALA A 268 -21.00 -24.79 33.67
C ALA A 268 -21.60 -23.57 34.41
N ILE A 269 -21.49 -23.52 35.75
CA ILE A 269 -22.00 -22.39 36.55
C ILE A 269 -21.19 -21.10 36.32
N HIS A 270 -19.88 -21.19 36.11
CA HIS A 270 -19.08 -20.02 35.72
C HIS A 270 -19.57 -19.45 34.39
N MET A 271 -19.86 -20.33 33.41
CA MET A 271 -20.36 -19.91 32.09
C MET A 271 -21.78 -19.37 32.13
N THR A 272 -22.70 -19.98 32.89
CA THR A 272 -24.05 -19.41 33.07
C THR A 272 -23.98 -18.06 33.76
N SER A 273 -23.06 -17.89 34.71
CA SER A 273 -22.89 -16.62 35.44
C SER A 273 -22.35 -15.54 34.51
N PHE A 274 -21.30 -15.86 33.74
CA PHE A 274 -20.72 -14.99 32.73
C PHE A 274 -21.71 -14.51 31.69
N ARG A 275 -22.59 -15.39 31.19
CA ARG A 275 -23.63 -15.01 30.22
C ARG A 275 -24.89 -14.41 30.84
N GLY A 276 -25.02 -14.42 32.17
CA GLY A 276 -26.26 -14.06 32.84
C GLY A 276 -27.42 -14.99 32.47
N ASN A 277 -27.18 -16.26 32.15
CA ASN A 277 -28.24 -17.23 31.86
C ASN A 277 -28.88 -17.72 33.18
N PHE A 278 -29.68 -16.84 33.79
CA PHE A 278 -30.32 -17.09 35.07
C PHE A 278 -31.19 -18.37 35.10
N PRO A 279 -32.01 -18.68 34.07
CA PRO A 279 -32.77 -19.94 34.03
C PRO A 279 -31.88 -21.19 34.05
N ALA A 280 -30.78 -21.21 33.28
CA ALA A 280 -29.85 -22.34 33.28
C ALA A 280 -29.12 -22.45 34.62
N LEU A 281 -28.61 -21.34 35.19
CA LEU A 281 -27.96 -21.33 36.50
C LEU A 281 -28.86 -21.93 37.59
N LYS A 282 -30.10 -21.46 37.68
CA LYS A 282 -31.09 -21.96 38.65
C LYS A 282 -31.35 -23.46 38.46
N THR A 283 -31.40 -23.91 37.20
CA THR A 283 -31.63 -25.31 36.85
C THR A 283 -30.45 -26.19 37.27
N LEU A 284 -29.21 -25.78 36.98
CA LEU A 284 -28.00 -26.50 37.39
C LEU A 284 -27.87 -26.57 38.91
N LEU A 285 -28.15 -25.47 39.61
CA LEU A 285 -28.14 -25.45 41.08
C LEU A 285 -29.22 -26.36 41.69
N ALA A 286 -30.37 -26.54 41.04
CA ALA A 286 -31.40 -27.48 41.48
C ALA A 286 -31.01 -28.95 41.24
N HIS A 287 -30.13 -29.21 40.26
CA HIS A 287 -29.62 -30.53 39.92
C HIS A 287 -28.16 -30.73 40.40
N HIS A 288 -27.82 -30.17 41.57
CA HIS A 288 -26.47 -30.25 42.14
C HIS A 288 -25.99 -31.68 42.44
N GLY A 289 -26.87 -32.67 42.43
CA GLY A 289 -26.56 -34.07 42.75
C GLY A 289 -26.23 -34.30 44.24
N ASP A 290 -26.01 -35.54 44.66
CA ASP A 290 -25.87 -35.85 46.09
C ASP A 290 -24.49 -35.51 46.69
N THR A 291 -23.49 -35.24 45.86
CA THR A 291 -22.06 -35.18 46.27
C THR A 291 -21.54 -33.78 46.57
N ILE A 292 -22.06 -32.75 45.91
CA ILE A 292 -21.64 -31.36 46.07
C ILE A 292 -22.90 -30.54 46.30
N SER A 293 -22.90 -29.74 47.36
CA SER A 293 -24.02 -28.86 47.67
C SER A 293 -24.08 -27.67 46.72
N ALA A 294 -25.28 -27.12 46.52
CA ALA A 294 -25.45 -25.90 45.73
C ALA A 294 -24.62 -24.71 46.29
N LEU A 295 -24.33 -24.69 47.60
CA LEU A 295 -23.45 -23.70 48.23
C LEU A 295 -21.99 -23.85 47.79
N GLU A 296 -21.48 -25.08 47.72
CA GLU A 296 -20.14 -25.37 47.25
C GLU A 296 -19.98 -25.07 45.76
N MET A 297 -21.04 -25.27 44.97
CA MET A 297 -21.07 -24.89 43.55
C MET A 297 -20.89 -23.38 43.34
N VAL A 298 -21.63 -22.54 44.06
CA VAL A 298 -21.51 -21.06 43.92
C VAL A 298 -20.21 -20.51 44.53
N SER A 299 -19.54 -21.30 45.38
CA SER A 299 -18.26 -20.95 46.01
C SER A 299 -17.06 -21.56 45.29
N SER A 300 -17.28 -22.33 44.21
CA SER A 300 -16.19 -22.99 43.48
C SER A 300 -15.32 -21.94 42.81
N CYS A 301 -14.00 -22.09 42.88
CA CYS A 301 -13.07 -21.23 42.16
C CYS A 301 -12.50 -21.95 40.94
N ASP A 302 -12.25 -21.18 39.89
CA ASP A 302 -11.37 -21.58 38.81
C ASP A 302 -9.89 -21.58 39.23
N SER A 303 -8.96 -21.83 38.30
CA SER A 303 -7.51 -21.85 38.58
C SER A 303 -6.93 -20.51 39.00
N ARG A 304 -7.67 -19.42 38.78
CA ARG A 304 -7.30 -18.06 39.16
C ARG A 304 -7.93 -17.64 40.47
N GLY A 305 -8.67 -18.51 41.15
CA GLY A 305 -9.38 -18.13 42.37
C GLY A 305 -10.65 -17.32 42.11
N SER A 306 -11.04 -17.10 40.84
CA SER A 306 -12.25 -16.36 40.51
C SER A 306 -13.47 -17.25 40.74
N THR A 307 -14.46 -16.71 41.44
CA THR A 307 -15.74 -17.37 41.73
C THR A 307 -16.77 -17.08 40.63
N PRO A 308 -17.92 -17.79 40.58
CA PRO A 308 -19.04 -17.45 39.69
C PRO A 308 -19.48 -15.98 39.79
N LEU A 309 -19.30 -15.35 40.96
CA LEU A 309 -19.58 -13.93 41.13
C LEU A 309 -18.61 -13.04 40.33
N HIS A 310 -17.32 -13.37 40.28
CA HIS A 310 -16.36 -12.65 39.42
C HIS A 310 -16.74 -12.79 37.95
N TRP A 311 -17.14 -14.00 37.54
CA TRP A 311 -17.56 -14.25 36.16
C TRP A 311 -18.85 -13.48 35.82
N ALA A 312 -19.80 -13.37 36.74
CA ALA A 312 -21.02 -12.59 36.54
C ALA A 312 -20.77 -11.08 36.29
N THR A 313 -19.68 -10.54 36.84
CA THR A 313 -19.33 -9.11 36.69
C THR A 313 -18.34 -8.83 35.57
N ARG A 314 -17.88 -9.86 34.86
CA ARG A 314 -17.02 -9.77 33.68
C ARG A 314 -17.85 -9.89 32.41
N ASN A 315 -18.74 -8.94 32.13
CA ASN A 315 -19.65 -9.02 30.98
C ASN A 315 -19.87 -7.65 30.33
N ASN A 316 -19.68 -7.57 29.01
CA ASN A 316 -19.75 -6.33 28.22
C ASN A 316 -21.16 -6.01 27.67
N LEU A 317 -22.19 -6.77 28.05
CA LEU A 317 -23.60 -6.58 27.64
C LEU A 317 -23.85 -6.45 26.12
N PHE A 318 -23.03 -7.07 25.25
CA PHE A 318 -23.16 -7.05 23.77
C PHE A 318 -24.46 -7.66 23.19
N ASN A 319 -25.46 -7.96 24.02
CA ASN A 319 -26.73 -8.56 23.60
C ASN A 319 -27.65 -7.49 22.99
N PRO A 320 -28.40 -7.79 21.90
CA PRO A 320 -29.43 -6.89 21.36
C PRO A 320 -30.47 -6.37 22.38
N ASN A 321 -30.61 -7.01 23.55
CA ASN A 321 -31.39 -6.49 24.68
C ASN A 321 -30.53 -6.33 25.97
N PRO A 322 -29.83 -5.20 26.15
CA PRO A 322 -28.93 -4.98 27.28
C PRO A 322 -29.68 -4.87 28.62
N HIS A 323 -30.89 -4.31 28.64
CA HIS A 323 -31.69 -4.19 29.87
C HIS A 323 -32.10 -5.56 30.44
N GLU A 324 -32.56 -6.47 29.59
CA GLU A 324 -32.89 -7.84 30.01
C GLU A 324 -31.64 -8.58 30.50
N SER A 325 -30.52 -8.41 29.79
CA SER A 325 -29.24 -9.02 30.18
C SER A 325 -28.78 -8.53 31.55
N ALA A 326 -28.83 -7.22 31.83
CA ALA A 326 -28.47 -6.68 33.13
C ALA A 326 -29.44 -7.10 34.24
N GLN A 327 -30.75 -7.24 33.95
CA GLN A 327 -31.70 -7.81 34.90
C GLN A 327 -31.36 -9.26 35.24
N ASN A 328 -30.99 -10.07 34.24
CA ASN A 328 -30.60 -11.46 34.46
C ASN A 328 -29.25 -11.59 35.20
N ILE A 329 -28.28 -10.73 34.92
CA ILE A 329 -27.01 -10.67 35.68
C ILE A 329 -27.27 -10.25 37.12
N LYS A 330 -28.10 -9.21 37.34
CA LYS A 330 -28.51 -8.82 38.69
C LYS A 330 -29.18 -9.98 39.43
N ALA A 331 -30.13 -10.66 38.80
CA ALA A 331 -30.80 -11.83 39.37
C ALA A 331 -29.82 -12.97 39.68
N THR A 332 -28.80 -13.14 38.84
CA THR A 332 -27.71 -14.11 39.05
C THR A 332 -26.86 -13.74 40.27
N ILE A 333 -26.45 -12.47 40.40
CA ILE A 333 -25.70 -11.94 41.55
C ILE A 333 -26.52 -12.06 42.84
N ASP A 334 -27.80 -11.69 42.81
CA ASP A 334 -28.70 -11.82 43.96
C ASP A 334 -28.86 -13.28 44.41
N LEU A 335 -28.95 -14.21 43.47
CA LEU A 335 -29.03 -15.65 43.77
C LEU A 335 -27.73 -16.15 44.41
N ILE A 336 -26.59 -15.83 43.79
CA ILE A 336 -25.26 -16.24 44.28
C ILE A 336 -24.99 -15.68 45.68
N LEU A 337 -25.17 -14.37 45.88
CA LEU A 337 -24.92 -13.70 47.17
C LEU A 337 -26.00 -14.03 48.21
N GLY A 338 -27.22 -14.37 47.80
CA GLY A 338 -28.27 -14.86 48.70
C GLY A 338 -27.93 -16.23 49.29
N MET A 339 -27.20 -17.07 48.55
CA MET A 339 -26.71 -18.37 49.02
C MET A 339 -25.40 -18.24 49.79
N CYS A 340 -24.45 -17.44 49.31
CA CYS A 340 -23.12 -17.27 49.91
C CYS A 340 -22.71 -15.79 49.97
N PRO A 341 -23.14 -15.03 50.99
CA PRO A 341 -22.78 -13.62 51.12
C PRO A 341 -21.26 -13.38 51.28
N GLY A 342 -20.55 -14.35 51.87
CA GLY A 342 -19.13 -14.22 52.22
C GLY A 342 -18.17 -14.14 51.02
N ILE A 343 -18.63 -14.41 49.79
CA ILE A 343 -17.75 -14.41 48.61
C ILE A 343 -17.61 -13.04 47.95
N VAL A 344 -18.39 -12.04 48.37
CA VAL A 344 -18.47 -10.71 47.73
C VAL A 344 -17.12 -9.98 47.65
N ASN A 345 -16.22 -10.24 48.60
CA ASN A 345 -14.89 -9.62 48.72
C ASN A 345 -13.73 -10.60 48.50
N ILE A 346 -13.99 -11.81 47.98
CA ILE A 346 -12.90 -12.73 47.61
C ILE A 346 -12.06 -12.07 46.52
N GLN A 347 -10.74 -12.18 46.66
CA GLN A 347 -9.78 -11.74 45.67
C GLN A 347 -9.28 -12.95 44.87
N ASP A 348 -9.22 -12.78 43.55
CA ASP A 348 -8.56 -13.74 42.66
C ASP A 348 -7.02 -13.66 42.76
N ILE A 349 -6.29 -14.40 41.93
CA ILE A 349 -4.82 -14.41 41.92
C ILE A 349 -4.21 -13.05 41.58
N GLU A 350 -4.96 -12.16 40.90
CA GLU A 350 -4.56 -10.78 40.60
C GLU A 350 -4.95 -9.80 41.71
N GLY A 351 -5.59 -10.28 42.77
CA GLY A 351 -6.11 -9.42 43.83
C GLY A 351 -7.42 -8.73 43.45
N ASN A 352 -8.03 -9.03 42.30
CA ASN A 352 -9.28 -8.40 41.88
C ASN A 352 -10.46 -9.03 42.61
N THR A 353 -11.41 -8.21 43.06
CA THR A 353 -12.71 -8.66 43.55
C THR A 353 -13.76 -8.57 42.43
N ALA A 354 -14.97 -9.10 42.67
CA ALA A 354 -16.10 -8.91 41.75
C ALA A 354 -16.38 -7.43 41.45
N LEU A 355 -16.13 -6.54 42.42
CA LEU A 355 -16.28 -5.09 42.26
C LEU A 355 -15.21 -4.48 41.34
N HIS A 356 -13.97 -4.98 41.35
CA HIS A 356 -12.92 -4.55 40.42
C HIS A 356 -13.30 -4.88 38.96
N TYR A 357 -13.87 -6.06 38.73
CA TYR A 357 -14.34 -6.44 37.39
C TYR A 357 -15.58 -5.66 36.95
N ALA A 358 -16.52 -5.41 37.87
CA ALA A 358 -17.66 -4.54 37.61
C ALA A 358 -17.24 -3.10 37.23
N SER A 359 -16.08 -2.64 37.72
CA SER A 359 -15.49 -1.35 37.35
C SER A 359 -14.88 -1.30 35.96
N ARG A 360 -14.60 -2.43 35.29
CA ARG A 360 -13.90 -2.46 33.99
C ARG A 360 -14.82 -2.36 32.78
N TYR A 361 -16.05 -2.86 32.88
CA TYR A 361 -16.93 -3.08 31.72
C TYR A 361 -18.13 -2.11 31.65
N LEU A 362 -17.85 -0.82 31.85
CA LEU A 362 -18.87 0.25 31.97
C LEU A 362 -19.15 1.03 30.67
N GLU A 363 -18.45 0.71 29.58
CA GLU A 363 -18.49 1.43 28.31
C GLU A 363 -19.86 1.32 27.60
N GLY A 364 -20.38 2.42 27.05
CA GLY A 364 -21.60 2.49 26.25
C GLY A 364 -22.94 2.13 26.93
N ASN A 365 -22.93 1.49 28.11
CA ASN A 365 -24.12 0.95 28.80
C ASN A 365 -24.18 1.33 30.29
N GLY A 366 -23.52 2.41 30.71
CA GLY A 366 -23.41 2.83 32.11
C GLY A 366 -24.73 2.81 32.88
N GLU A 367 -25.81 3.40 32.34
CA GLU A 367 -27.14 3.39 32.99
C GLU A 367 -27.68 1.97 33.25
N VAL A 368 -27.35 1.01 32.38
CA VAL A 368 -27.83 -0.37 32.43
C VAL A 368 -26.98 -1.23 33.36
N PHE A 369 -25.68 -0.94 33.47
CA PHE A 369 -24.75 -1.65 34.34
C PHE A 369 -24.71 -1.08 35.77
N MET A 370 -25.10 0.18 35.96
CA MET A 370 -25.17 0.85 37.28
C MET A 370 -25.90 0.04 38.36
N PRO A 371 -27.08 -0.57 38.10
CA PRO A 371 -27.76 -1.40 39.09
C PRO A 371 -26.98 -2.65 39.52
N ILE A 372 -26.13 -3.21 38.64
CA ILE A 372 -25.27 -4.34 38.98
C ILE A 372 -24.20 -3.90 39.98
N PHE A 373 -23.56 -2.76 39.69
CA PHE A 373 -22.54 -2.17 40.55
C PHE A 373 -23.09 -1.79 41.93
N GLU A 374 -24.24 -1.11 41.95
CA GLU A 374 -24.94 -0.75 43.18
C GLU A 374 -25.32 -2.00 43.99
N THR A 375 -25.82 -3.05 43.35
CA THR A 375 -26.17 -4.32 44.02
C THR A 375 -24.97 -4.94 44.73
N ILE A 376 -23.77 -4.94 44.13
CA ILE A 376 -22.56 -5.50 44.76
C ILE A 376 -22.18 -4.66 46.00
N CYS A 377 -22.22 -3.34 45.88
CA CYS A 377 -21.94 -2.42 46.99
C CYS A 377 -22.95 -2.60 48.14
N GLU A 378 -24.25 -2.65 47.84
CA GLU A 378 -25.32 -2.88 48.83
C GLU A 378 -25.16 -4.21 49.57
N LYS A 379 -24.63 -5.23 48.90
CA LYS A 379 -24.39 -6.56 49.47
C LYS A 379 -23.03 -6.68 50.18
N GLY A 380 -22.32 -5.57 50.38
CA GLY A 380 -21.10 -5.52 51.20
C GLY A 380 -19.79 -5.57 50.42
N GLY A 381 -19.80 -5.22 49.13
CA GLY A 381 -18.58 -5.02 48.35
C GLY A 381 -17.71 -3.89 48.93
N ASP A 382 -16.47 -4.21 49.30
CA ASP A 382 -15.53 -3.26 49.90
C ASP A 382 -14.75 -2.50 48.81
N THR A 383 -14.97 -1.18 48.75
CA THR A 383 -14.37 -0.26 47.77
C THR A 383 -12.90 0.09 48.07
N SER A 384 -12.37 -0.34 49.22
CA SER A 384 -11.01 -0.04 49.67
C SER A 384 -10.00 -1.16 49.40
N ILE A 385 -10.48 -2.35 49.01
CA ILE A 385 -9.62 -3.48 48.65
C ILE A 385 -8.76 -3.10 47.44
N ARG A 386 -7.49 -3.48 47.50
CA ARG A 386 -6.51 -3.22 46.45
C ARG A 386 -6.10 -4.50 45.75
N ASN A 387 -6.04 -4.47 44.42
CA ASN A 387 -5.51 -5.58 43.64
C ASN A 387 -3.97 -5.64 43.70
N ASN A 388 -3.36 -6.56 42.94
CA ASN A 388 -1.90 -6.74 42.89
C ASN A 388 -1.15 -5.61 42.18
N ARG A 389 -1.84 -4.62 41.63
CA ARG A 389 -1.26 -3.34 41.17
C ARG A 389 -1.41 -2.23 42.22
N GLY A 390 -2.02 -2.53 43.36
CA GLY A 390 -2.36 -1.54 44.39
C GLY A 390 -3.58 -0.70 44.04
N GLU A 391 -4.26 -0.99 42.93
CA GLU A 391 -5.42 -0.26 42.43
C GLU A 391 -6.67 -0.62 43.25
N THR A 392 -7.47 0.39 43.58
CA THR A 392 -8.84 0.21 44.10
C THR A 392 -9.85 0.18 42.94
N PRO A 393 -11.11 -0.23 43.16
CA PRO A 393 -12.15 -0.14 42.13
C PRO A 393 -12.27 1.26 41.50
N LEU A 394 -12.01 2.34 42.26
CA LEU A 394 -11.99 3.71 41.74
C LEU A 394 -10.87 3.95 40.72
N HIS A 395 -9.70 3.30 40.87
CA HIS A 395 -8.64 3.36 39.86
C HIS A 395 -9.05 2.63 38.59
N ASN A 396 -9.69 1.46 38.70
CA ASN A 396 -10.12 0.68 37.54
C ASN A 396 -11.20 1.40 36.72
N VAL A 397 -12.18 2.05 37.37
CA VAL A 397 -13.20 2.86 36.67
C VAL A 397 -12.56 3.96 35.80
N LEU A 398 -11.43 4.52 36.23
CA LEU A 398 -10.74 5.59 35.50
C LEU A 398 -9.76 5.08 34.43
N ALA A 399 -9.35 3.81 34.53
CA ALA A 399 -8.36 3.20 33.64
C ALA A 399 -8.99 2.45 32.46
N SER A 400 -10.25 2.03 32.55
CA SER A 400 -10.86 1.02 31.67
C SER A 400 -11.87 1.56 30.66
N ALA A 401 -11.97 2.88 30.47
CA ALA A 401 -12.95 3.42 29.55
C ALA A 401 -12.25 3.86 28.25
N GLU A 402 -12.86 3.56 27.10
CA GLU A 402 -12.68 4.21 25.80
C GLU A 402 -13.57 5.46 25.66
N GLU A 403 -14.57 5.62 26.54
CA GLU A 403 -15.49 6.77 26.62
C GLU A 403 -15.30 7.58 27.91
N THR A 404 -15.99 8.72 28.06
CA THR A 404 -15.91 9.54 29.28
C THR A 404 -16.62 8.87 30.46
N VAL A 405 -15.95 8.78 31.61
CA VAL A 405 -16.51 8.14 32.82
C VAL A 405 -17.67 8.95 33.41
N ASP A 406 -18.79 8.29 33.73
CA ASP A 406 -19.91 8.92 34.43
C ASP A 406 -19.53 9.27 35.90
N GLN A 407 -19.67 10.54 36.25
CA GLN A 407 -19.43 11.08 37.59
C GLN A 407 -20.33 10.43 38.67
N GLN A 408 -21.46 9.85 38.29
CA GLN A 408 -22.36 9.12 39.20
C GLN A 408 -21.68 7.90 39.84
N ILE A 409 -20.88 7.16 39.06
CA ILE A 409 -20.15 5.97 39.54
C ILE A 409 -19.10 6.37 40.57
N ILE A 410 -18.38 7.47 40.28
CA ILE A 410 -17.40 8.03 41.21
C ILE A 410 -18.11 8.45 42.50
N SER A 411 -19.25 9.14 42.40
CA SER A 411 -20.04 9.56 43.56
C SER A 411 -20.51 8.38 44.41
N LEU A 412 -20.96 7.30 43.76
CA LEU A 412 -21.40 6.06 44.41
C LEU A 412 -20.24 5.39 45.16
N LEU A 413 -19.08 5.21 44.51
CA LEU A 413 -17.88 4.65 45.13
C LEU A 413 -17.44 5.44 46.37
N LEU A 414 -17.46 6.77 46.29
CA LEU A 414 -17.13 7.64 47.42
C LEU A 414 -18.16 7.50 48.55
N ALA A 415 -19.44 7.38 48.23
CA ALA A 415 -20.50 7.14 49.23
C ALA A 415 -20.33 5.79 49.96
N TYR A 416 -19.79 4.79 49.26
CA TYR A 416 -19.44 3.47 49.81
C TYR A 416 -17.98 3.36 50.31
N GLY A 417 -17.32 4.49 50.58
CA GLY A 417 -16.07 4.54 51.35
C GLY A 417 -14.76 4.57 50.54
N ALA A 418 -14.81 4.67 49.21
CA ALA A 418 -13.61 4.85 48.39
C ALA A 418 -12.91 6.18 48.72
N LYS A 419 -11.58 6.22 48.67
CA LYS A 419 -10.81 7.45 48.94
C LYS A 419 -10.14 7.96 47.67
N ILE A 420 -10.29 9.26 47.43
CA ILE A 420 -9.66 9.97 46.30
C ILE A 420 -8.14 10.08 46.46
N SER A 421 -7.63 9.93 47.68
CA SER A 421 -6.21 9.97 48.00
C SER A 421 -5.54 8.60 48.04
N ASP A 422 -6.25 7.51 47.70
CA ASP A 422 -5.60 6.22 47.56
C ASP A 422 -4.56 6.25 46.43
N ILE A 423 -3.51 5.45 46.59
CA ILE A 423 -2.41 5.34 45.62
C ILE A 423 -2.20 3.87 45.25
N ASP A 424 -1.92 3.64 43.97
CA ASP A 424 -1.45 2.36 43.44
C ASP A 424 0.03 2.10 43.82
N TYR A 425 0.61 0.98 43.38
CA TYR A 425 2.02 0.66 43.67
C TYR A 425 3.03 1.56 42.94
N ASP A 426 2.61 2.23 41.86
CA ASP A 426 3.41 3.25 41.17
C ASP A 426 3.27 4.62 41.84
N GLY A 427 2.46 4.76 42.89
CA GLY A 427 2.18 6.01 43.58
C GLY A 427 1.19 6.93 42.84
N ASN A 428 0.50 6.43 41.82
CA ASN A 428 -0.53 7.19 41.11
C ASN A 428 -1.80 7.24 41.95
N THR A 429 -2.41 8.43 42.02
CA THR A 429 -3.77 8.62 42.56
C THR A 429 -4.81 8.43 41.46
N PRO A 430 -6.11 8.31 41.79
CA PRO A 430 -7.20 8.37 40.80
C PRO A 430 -7.07 9.56 39.83
N LEU A 431 -6.59 10.72 40.32
CA LEU A 431 -6.37 11.90 39.47
C LEU A 431 -5.23 11.72 38.46
N HIS A 432 -4.17 10.98 38.79
CA HIS A 432 -3.11 10.65 37.83
C HIS A 432 -3.64 9.75 36.72
N ILE A 433 -4.46 8.75 37.05
CA ILE A 433 -5.06 7.84 36.07
C ILE A 433 -6.01 8.62 35.14
N ALA A 434 -6.89 9.45 35.71
CA ALA A 434 -7.81 10.29 34.94
C ALA A 434 -7.07 11.25 33.99
N ALA A 435 -5.90 11.76 34.38
CA ALA A 435 -5.11 12.69 33.57
C ALA A 435 -4.44 12.07 32.33
N ARG A 436 -4.40 10.73 32.22
CA ARG A 436 -3.87 10.04 31.01
C ARG A 436 -4.76 10.28 29.78
N ARG A 437 -6.05 10.54 30.02
CA ARG A 437 -7.07 10.74 28.98
C ARG A 437 -7.65 12.15 29.07
N LEU A 438 -7.43 12.97 28.05
CA LEU A 438 -7.72 14.40 28.08
C LEU A 438 -9.22 14.72 27.88
N ASP A 439 -9.97 13.81 27.27
CA ASP A 439 -11.43 13.86 27.15
C ASP A 439 -12.13 13.70 28.52
N ASN A 440 -11.45 13.13 29.52
CA ASN A 440 -11.92 13.08 30.91
C ASN A 440 -11.82 14.43 31.65
N HIS A 441 -11.69 15.57 30.97
CA HIS A 441 -11.59 16.90 31.59
C HIS A 441 -12.72 17.19 32.60
N GLY A 442 -13.94 16.68 32.37
CA GLY A 442 -15.08 16.82 33.28
C GLY A 442 -14.90 16.02 34.58
N VAL A 443 -14.36 14.80 34.46
CA VAL A 443 -14.03 13.91 35.58
C VAL A 443 -12.87 14.46 36.38
N ILE A 444 -11.82 14.96 35.71
CA ILE A 444 -10.68 15.63 36.33
C ILE A 444 -11.15 16.82 37.18
N ALA A 445 -12.00 17.69 36.61
CA ALA A 445 -12.58 18.80 37.34
C ALA A 445 -13.45 18.34 38.54
N PHE A 446 -14.20 17.25 38.39
CA PHE A 446 -15.01 16.67 39.45
C PHE A 446 -14.15 16.10 40.59
N LEU A 447 -13.09 15.33 40.29
CA LEU A 447 -12.17 14.79 41.29
C LEU A 447 -11.50 15.90 42.11
N ILE A 448 -11.05 16.98 41.44
CA ILE A 448 -10.50 18.17 42.11
C ILE A 448 -11.54 18.80 43.05
N LYS A 449 -12.79 18.93 42.60
CA LYS A 449 -13.89 19.46 43.43
C LYS A 449 -14.17 18.60 44.67
N GLN A 450 -13.97 17.29 44.56
CA GLN A 450 -14.10 16.35 45.68
C GLN A 450 -12.84 16.28 46.56
N GLY A 451 -11.80 17.07 46.27
CA GLY A 451 -10.61 17.22 47.10
C GLY A 451 -9.37 16.46 46.62
N ALA A 452 -9.30 16.06 45.35
CA ALA A 452 -8.08 15.48 44.78
C ALA A 452 -6.94 16.50 44.74
N ASP A 453 -5.76 16.10 45.24
CA ASP A 453 -4.56 16.94 45.25
C ASP A 453 -3.79 16.80 43.92
N THR A 454 -3.56 17.93 43.25
CA THR A 454 -2.86 18.05 41.96
C THR A 454 -1.33 18.11 42.10
N ALA A 455 -0.81 18.23 43.33
CA ALA A 455 0.62 18.33 43.62
C ALA A 455 1.24 17.01 44.09
N ILE A 456 0.44 15.95 44.27
CA ILE A 456 0.96 14.61 44.62
C ILE A 456 1.88 14.12 43.50
N ARG A 457 2.99 13.50 43.90
CA ARG A 457 3.96 12.91 42.99
C ARG A 457 3.92 11.40 43.07
N ASN A 458 3.91 10.76 41.92
CA ASN A 458 4.07 9.31 41.81
C ASN A 458 5.55 8.88 42.00
N SER A 459 5.83 7.59 41.86
CA SER A 459 7.18 7.00 41.98
C SER A 459 8.19 7.51 40.94
N LYS A 460 7.72 8.04 39.80
CA LYS A 460 8.52 8.72 38.76
C LYS A 460 8.67 10.21 39.01
N ASN A 461 8.27 10.69 40.19
CA ASN A 461 8.28 12.10 40.57
C ASN A 461 7.36 12.98 39.67
N GLU A 462 6.45 12.37 38.92
CA GLU A 462 5.46 13.01 38.04
C GLU A 462 4.23 13.43 38.86
N THR A 463 3.68 14.60 38.57
CA THR A 463 2.35 15.03 39.04
C THR A 463 1.28 14.72 37.99
N PRO A 464 -0.03 14.82 38.29
CA PRO A 464 -1.06 14.69 37.27
C PRO A 464 -0.89 15.66 36.08
N VAL A 465 -0.22 16.81 36.30
CA VAL A 465 0.11 17.78 35.24
C VAL A 465 1.13 17.20 34.24
N HIS A 466 2.11 16.41 34.71
CA HIS A 466 3.07 15.74 33.82
C HIS A 466 2.36 14.70 32.96
N ILE A 467 1.46 13.93 33.57
CA ILE A 467 0.67 12.92 32.86
C ILE A 467 -0.23 13.56 31.80
N ALA A 468 -0.92 14.66 32.15
CA ALA A 468 -1.74 15.41 31.18
C ALA A 468 -0.90 16.04 30.05
N ALA A 469 0.34 16.45 30.33
CA ALA A 469 1.25 16.97 29.30
C ALA A 469 1.68 15.90 28.27
N ALA A 470 1.48 14.62 28.56
CA ALA A 470 1.65 13.48 27.63
C ALA A 470 0.34 12.69 27.43
N GLY A 471 -0.80 13.29 27.78
CA GLY A 471 -2.11 12.63 27.74
C GLY A 471 -2.69 12.57 26.32
N ASP A 472 -3.63 11.67 26.10
CA ASP A 472 -4.24 11.41 24.78
C ASP A 472 -5.76 11.62 24.76
N VAL A 473 -6.38 11.68 23.57
CA VAL A 473 -7.86 11.73 23.38
C VAL A 473 -8.33 10.52 22.59
N SER A 474 -9.60 10.10 22.74
CA SER A 474 -10.17 8.99 21.96
C SER A 474 -10.52 9.35 20.52
N THR A 475 -10.57 10.64 20.16
CA THR A 475 -10.97 11.14 18.84
C THR A 475 -9.80 11.40 17.91
N SER A 476 -10.07 11.47 16.60
CA SER A 476 -9.07 11.43 15.56
C SER A 476 -8.30 12.73 15.28
N SER A 477 -8.65 13.87 15.90
CA SER A 477 -8.02 15.14 15.55
C SER A 477 -6.99 15.61 16.58
N LEU A 478 -5.77 15.88 16.10
CA LEU A 478 -4.69 16.46 16.91
C LEU A 478 -5.06 17.88 17.42
N ALA A 479 -5.95 18.59 16.73
CA ALA A 479 -6.49 19.88 17.17
C ALA A 479 -7.33 19.74 18.44
N GLU A 480 -8.23 18.76 18.50
CA GLU A 480 -8.99 18.45 19.73
C GLU A 480 -8.05 17.95 20.82
N LYS A 481 -7.03 17.14 20.50
CA LYS A 481 -5.99 16.76 21.48
C LYS A 481 -5.34 17.98 22.10
N VAL A 482 -4.86 18.94 21.31
CA VAL A 482 -4.22 20.17 21.81
C VAL A 482 -5.21 21.06 22.57
N GLU A 483 -6.45 21.20 22.11
CA GLU A 483 -7.48 21.96 22.84
C GLU A 483 -7.73 21.31 24.21
N MET A 484 -7.94 20.00 24.25
CA MET A 484 -8.21 19.26 25.47
C MET A 484 -6.98 19.23 26.38
N GLN A 485 -5.78 19.13 25.84
CA GLN A 485 -4.54 19.21 26.60
C GLN A 485 -4.40 20.57 27.26
N ASN A 486 -4.60 21.66 26.52
CA ASN A 486 -4.62 23.01 27.08
C ASN A 486 -5.70 23.18 28.14
N ARG A 487 -6.89 22.62 27.91
CA ARG A 487 -8.02 22.68 28.84
C ARG A 487 -7.73 21.92 30.14
N VAL A 488 -7.23 20.69 30.06
CA VAL A 488 -6.90 19.85 31.22
C VAL A 488 -5.72 20.45 32.00
N LEU A 489 -4.67 20.89 31.31
CA LEU A 489 -3.55 21.59 31.94
C LEU A 489 -4.02 22.86 32.66
N ALA A 490 -4.95 23.62 32.07
CA ALA A 490 -5.55 24.79 32.72
C ALA A 490 -6.36 24.41 33.96
N ILE A 491 -7.16 23.34 33.91
CA ILE A 491 -7.93 22.83 35.07
C ILE A 491 -7.00 22.43 36.21
N LEU A 492 -5.98 21.62 35.93
CA LEU A 492 -5.03 21.14 36.93
C LEU A 492 -4.20 22.27 37.54
N THR A 493 -3.69 23.19 36.72
CA THR A 493 -2.86 24.32 37.18
C THR A 493 -3.66 25.41 37.90
N SER A 494 -4.95 25.56 37.60
CA SER A 494 -5.83 26.47 38.35
C SER A 494 -6.04 25.99 39.80
N ALA A 495 -6.01 24.67 40.03
CA ALA A 495 -6.15 24.10 41.36
C ALA A 495 -4.81 23.95 42.10
N GLY A 496 -3.73 23.60 41.39
CA GLY A 496 -2.41 23.31 41.99
C GLY A 496 -1.37 24.42 41.91
N GLY A 497 -1.67 25.50 41.18
CA GLY A 497 -0.74 26.60 40.90
C GLY A 497 0.10 26.40 39.63
N VAL A 498 0.37 27.51 38.93
CA VAL A 498 1.09 27.51 37.64
C VAL A 498 2.52 26.94 37.75
N GLY A 499 3.15 27.04 38.92
CA GLY A 499 4.51 26.53 39.17
C GLY A 499 4.66 25.02 38.99
N LEU A 500 3.55 24.25 38.96
CA LEU A 500 3.58 22.82 38.64
C LEU A 500 4.05 22.55 37.20
N MET A 501 3.85 23.49 36.27
CA MET A 501 4.31 23.38 34.87
C MET A 501 5.83 23.44 34.73
N ASP A 502 6.53 23.96 35.74
CA ASP A 502 7.97 24.20 35.75
C ASP A 502 8.70 23.23 36.69
N SER A 503 7.96 22.29 37.28
CA SER A 503 8.52 21.26 38.15
C SER A 503 9.10 20.12 37.30
N PRO A 504 10.34 19.67 37.54
CA PRO A 504 10.88 18.49 36.86
C PRO A 504 10.34 17.17 37.43
N ASP A 505 10.24 16.16 36.56
CA ASP A 505 10.05 14.74 36.88
C ASP A 505 11.39 14.06 37.27
N ALA A 506 11.41 12.73 37.40
CA ALA A 506 12.63 11.98 37.70
C ALA A 506 13.67 11.95 36.55
N LYS A 507 13.28 12.34 35.34
CA LYS A 507 14.15 12.47 34.15
C LYS A 507 14.57 13.92 33.89
N GLU A 508 14.32 14.82 34.84
CA GLU A 508 14.57 16.26 34.74
C GLU A 508 13.76 16.97 33.64
N LYS A 509 12.67 16.36 33.15
CA LYS A 509 11.75 16.99 32.19
C LYS A 509 10.60 17.68 32.92
N THR A 510 10.30 18.90 32.51
CA THR A 510 9.13 19.65 32.98
C THR A 510 7.89 19.34 32.15
N PRO A 511 6.66 19.52 32.67
CA PRO A 511 5.44 19.41 31.86
C PRO A 511 5.45 20.30 30.61
N ARG A 512 6.12 21.46 30.65
CA ARG A 512 6.29 22.32 29.46
C ARG A 512 7.18 21.70 28.40
N GLU A 513 8.20 20.95 28.79
CA GLU A 513 9.10 20.27 27.87
C GLU A 513 8.44 19.01 27.32
N ILE A 514 7.73 18.25 28.17
CA ILE A 514 6.92 17.10 27.74
C ILE A 514 5.85 17.55 26.74
N TYR A 515 5.12 18.61 27.06
CA TYR A 515 4.14 19.23 26.16
C TYR A 515 4.77 19.69 24.83
N LYS A 516 6.03 20.15 24.85
CA LYS A 516 6.74 20.58 23.63
C LYS A 516 7.30 19.43 22.81
N ASP A 517 7.75 18.37 23.47
CA ASP A 517 8.24 17.15 22.82
C ASP A 517 7.08 16.41 22.13
N ASP A 518 5.89 16.34 22.75
CA ASP A 518 4.65 15.87 22.09
C ASP A 518 4.16 16.87 21.03
N SER A 519 4.42 18.18 21.20
CA SER A 519 4.11 19.19 20.19
C SER A 519 4.91 19.03 18.89
N HIS A 520 5.95 18.18 18.86
CA HIS A 520 6.60 17.82 17.61
C HIS A 520 5.73 16.92 16.71
N GLU A 521 4.64 16.35 17.21
CA GLU A 521 3.60 15.71 16.38
C GLU A 521 2.66 16.73 15.69
N LEU A 522 2.75 18.03 16.00
CA LEU A 522 1.92 19.12 15.41
C LEU A 522 2.35 19.56 13.99
N GLN A 523 2.86 18.62 13.21
CA GLN A 523 3.01 18.73 11.75
C GLN A 523 1.79 18.19 10.98
N ASN A 524 0.77 17.67 11.65
CA ASN A 524 -0.39 17.07 10.97
C ASN A 524 -1.45 18.13 10.60
N VAL A 525 -1.24 18.78 9.45
CA VAL A 525 -2.26 19.55 8.69
C VAL A 525 -3.36 18.64 8.13
N PHE A 526 -3.22 17.33 8.29
CA PHE A 526 -4.14 16.29 7.90
C PHE A 526 -4.51 15.45 9.13
N GLU A 527 -5.79 15.17 9.37
CA GLU A 527 -6.22 14.25 10.44
C GLU A 527 -5.40 12.95 10.34
N HIS A 528 -4.73 12.55 11.42
CA HIS A 528 -3.88 11.34 11.46
C HIS A 528 -2.73 11.28 10.44
N GLY A 529 -2.30 12.42 9.88
CA GLY A 529 -1.30 12.43 8.81
C GLY A 529 -1.84 11.90 7.48
N THR A 530 -3.18 11.92 7.30
CA THR A 530 -3.89 11.45 6.10
C THR A 530 -4.95 12.44 5.66
N ILE A 531 -4.97 12.81 4.38
CA ILE A 531 -6.06 13.60 3.80
C ILE A 531 -7.33 12.77 3.90
N SER A 532 -8.42 13.34 4.43
CA SER A 532 -9.70 12.63 4.57
C SER A 532 -10.12 12.03 3.24
N SER A 533 -10.61 10.77 3.25
CA SER A 533 -11.12 10.09 2.05
C SER A 533 -12.29 10.82 1.37
N ASN A 534 -12.85 11.85 2.03
CA ASN A 534 -13.90 12.70 1.50
C ASN A 534 -13.37 13.87 0.64
N VAL A 535 -12.06 14.08 0.58
CA VAL A 535 -11.42 15.08 -0.29
C VAL A 535 -11.11 14.42 -1.63
N SER A 536 -11.78 14.86 -2.69
CA SER A 536 -11.65 14.28 -4.03
C SER A 536 -11.00 15.22 -5.04
N SER A 537 -10.71 16.46 -4.64
CA SER A 537 -10.10 17.50 -5.46
C SER A 537 -9.28 18.50 -4.62
N ILE A 538 -8.37 19.23 -5.25
CA ILE A 538 -7.66 20.37 -4.63
C ILE A 538 -8.65 21.41 -4.08
N GLU A 539 -9.80 21.58 -4.73
CA GLU A 539 -10.88 22.46 -4.29
C GLU A 539 -11.51 21.99 -2.97
N ASP A 540 -11.70 20.69 -2.76
CA ASP A 540 -12.22 20.13 -1.50
C ASP A 540 -11.23 20.37 -0.32
N LEU A 541 -9.92 20.33 -0.62
CA LEU A 541 -8.85 20.57 0.36
C LEU A 541 -8.94 21.98 0.95
N SER A 542 -9.31 22.97 0.11
CA SER A 542 -9.45 24.38 0.52
C SER A 542 -10.53 24.60 1.58
N GLY A 543 -11.58 23.76 1.58
CA GLY A 543 -12.68 23.82 2.54
C GLY A 543 -12.36 23.22 3.91
N GLN A 544 -11.29 22.42 4.01
CA GLN A 544 -10.91 21.69 5.23
C GLN A 544 -9.71 22.32 5.96
N ILE A 545 -9.00 23.25 5.33
CA ILE A 545 -7.87 23.96 5.95
C ILE A 545 -8.41 25.04 6.90
N ALA A 546 -8.51 24.70 8.19
CA ALA A 546 -8.91 25.64 9.23
C ALA A 546 -7.85 26.75 9.38
N THR A 547 -8.19 27.97 8.97
CA THR A 547 -7.32 29.13 9.20
C THR A 547 -7.38 29.47 10.69
N PRO A 548 -6.24 29.52 11.42
CA PRO A 548 -6.28 29.72 12.87
C PRO A 548 -6.92 31.05 13.27
N GLU A 549 -7.78 31.04 14.30
CA GLU A 549 -8.47 32.26 14.79
C GLU A 549 -7.53 33.29 15.43
N ARG A 550 -6.27 32.93 15.71
CA ARG A 550 -5.24 33.82 16.25
C ARG A 550 -3.97 33.80 15.41
N LEU A 551 -3.38 34.99 15.27
CA LEU A 551 -2.04 35.22 14.71
C LEU A 551 -1.00 34.36 15.43
N ILE A 552 -0.48 33.33 14.74
CA ILE A 552 0.76 32.66 15.11
C ILE A 552 1.84 33.33 14.25
N ILE A 553 2.51 34.36 14.80
CA ILE A 553 3.62 35.02 14.12
C ILE A 553 4.86 34.14 14.32
N GLY A 554 5.22 33.35 13.31
CA GLY A 554 6.56 32.79 13.20
C GLY A 554 7.61 33.91 13.06
N PRO A 555 8.91 33.62 13.21
CA PRO A 555 9.95 34.62 12.97
C PRO A 555 9.76 35.19 11.56
N GLN A 556 9.48 36.50 11.48
CA GLN A 556 9.27 37.22 10.23
C GLN A 556 10.50 37.03 9.31
N VAL A 557 10.35 36.27 8.22
CA VAL A 557 11.25 36.42 7.08
C VAL A 557 10.93 37.80 6.50
N PRO A 558 11.87 38.75 6.45
CA PRO A 558 11.56 40.11 6.03
C PRO A 558 11.00 40.09 4.60
N ASP A 559 9.85 40.75 4.42
CA ASP A 559 9.18 40.95 3.14
C ASP A 559 10.19 41.39 2.07
N HIS A 560 10.00 40.91 0.84
CA HIS A 560 10.91 40.97 -0.32
C HIS A 560 11.42 42.39 -0.67
N GLY A 561 12.26 42.96 0.18
CA GLY A 561 12.90 44.25 0.02
C GLY A 561 14.32 44.09 -0.51
N LEU A 562 14.74 45.05 -1.34
CA LEU A 562 16.06 45.17 -2.00
C LEU A 562 17.30 45.19 -1.06
N HIS A 563 17.16 44.84 0.22
CA HIS A 563 18.20 44.90 1.24
C HIS A 563 18.47 43.56 1.98
N ASN A 564 17.90 42.44 1.54
CA ASN A 564 18.20 41.13 2.12
C ASN A 564 19.37 40.47 1.38
N ASP A 565 20.43 40.12 2.12
CA ASP A 565 21.52 39.30 1.64
C ASP A 565 20.97 37.91 1.23
N PRO A 566 21.10 37.49 -0.05
CA PRO A 566 20.59 36.20 -0.53
C PRO A 566 21.08 35.00 0.29
N LYS A 567 22.30 35.10 0.84
CA LYS A 567 22.89 34.07 1.67
C LYS A 567 22.16 33.94 3.01
N ILE A 568 21.76 35.06 3.60
CA ILE A 568 20.98 35.08 4.85
C ILE A 568 19.58 34.53 4.58
N GLU A 569 18.94 34.94 3.47
CA GLU A 569 17.62 34.44 3.06
C GLU A 569 17.65 32.91 2.91
N ALA A 570 18.58 32.38 2.12
CA ALA A 570 18.71 30.95 1.90
C ALA A 570 19.08 30.18 3.19
N SER A 571 19.96 30.73 4.03
CA SER A 571 20.31 30.13 5.32
C SER A 571 19.10 30.01 6.25
N LEU A 572 18.17 30.97 6.20
CA LEU A 572 16.92 30.91 6.97
C LEU A 572 15.94 29.89 6.40
N LEU A 573 15.77 29.85 5.07
CA LEU A 573 14.88 28.92 4.37
C LEU A 573 15.30 27.45 4.56
N PHE A 574 16.61 27.19 4.56
CA PHE A 574 17.19 25.85 4.60
C PHE A 574 17.80 25.47 5.96
N ARG A 575 17.51 26.23 7.03
CA ARG A 575 18.09 25.97 8.37
C ARG A 575 17.74 24.60 8.97
N ASN A 576 16.62 24.01 8.53
CA ASN A 576 16.09 22.75 9.05
C ASN A 576 16.65 21.50 8.34
N LEU A 577 17.58 21.64 7.37
CA LEU A 577 18.09 20.49 6.61
C LEU A 577 19.10 19.61 7.39
N ASN A 578 19.43 19.95 8.65
CA ASN A 578 20.26 19.13 9.56
C ASN A 578 21.67 18.75 9.03
N TYR A 579 22.19 19.49 8.04
CA TYR A 579 23.57 19.38 7.57
C TYR A 579 24.14 20.76 7.19
N GLU A 580 25.47 20.87 7.11
CA GLU A 580 26.13 22.10 6.69
C GLU A 580 25.84 22.38 5.20
N LEU A 581 25.41 23.60 4.88
CA LEU A 581 25.05 24.02 3.52
C LEU A 581 26.28 24.49 2.74
N GLU A 582 26.35 24.16 1.44
CA GLU A 582 27.41 24.61 0.55
C GLU A 582 27.33 26.12 0.32
N SER A 583 28.40 26.86 0.61
CA SER A 583 28.33 28.33 0.64
C SER A 583 28.10 28.94 -0.73
N GLU A 584 28.72 28.37 -1.78
CA GLU A 584 28.60 28.83 -3.17
C GLU A 584 27.15 28.78 -3.65
N CYS A 585 26.40 27.74 -3.23
CA CYS A 585 25.00 27.59 -3.60
C CYS A 585 24.08 28.66 -3.01
N LEU A 586 24.49 29.35 -1.93
CA LEU A 586 23.67 30.33 -1.22
C LEU A 586 24.01 31.78 -1.57
N GLU A 587 25.18 32.04 -2.19
CA GLU A 587 25.68 33.39 -2.45
C GLU A 587 24.80 34.20 -3.40
N ASN A 588 24.21 33.53 -4.41
CA ASN A 588 23.37 34.17 -5.40
C ASN A 588 21.96 33.61 -5.34
N LYS A 589 20.94 34.47 -5.34
CA LYS A 589 19.54 34.02 -5.37
C LYS A 589 19.25 33.11 -6.56
N SER A 590 19.87 33.35 -7.71
CA SER A 590 19.62 32.54 -8.91
C SER A 590 20.03 31.07 -8.78
N THR A 591 20.99 30.72 -7.92
CA THR A 591 21.52 29.35 -7.80
C THR A 591 20.63 28.44 -6.96
N TRP A 592 19.90 29.00 -5.98
CA TRP A 592 18.95 28.24 -5.16
C TRP A 592 17.49 28.45 -5.58
N TRP A 593 17.15 29.59 -6.20
CA TRP A 593 15.79 29.91 -6.63
C TRP A 593 15.38 29.29 -7.97
N PHE A 594 16.33 29.19 -8.91
CA PHE A 594 16.14 28.54 -10.21
C PHE A 594 17.10 27.35 -10.32
N ARG A 595 16.78 26.40 -11.20
CA ARG A 595 17.69 25.31 -11.55
C ARG A 595 18.91 25.87 -12.29
N THR A 596 20.10 25.44 -11.91
CA THR A 596 21.31 25.68 -12.73
C THR A 596 21.22 24.91 -14.05
N TYR A 597 22.04 25.24 -15.04
CA TYR A 597 22.04 24.48 -16.30
C TYR A 597 22.80 23.15 -16.15
N GLU A 598 23.79 23.16 -15.26
CA GLU A 598 24.69 22.06 -14.97
C GLU A 598 24.10 21.07 -13.97
N GLY A 599 22.95 21.36 -13.35
CA GLY A 599 22.34 20.52 -12.30
C GLY A 599 22.99 20.64 -10.92
N HIS A 600 24.02 21.48 -10.79
CA HIS A 600 24.68 21.85 -9.54
C HIS A 600 23.73 22.59 -8.58
N CYS A 601 23.96 22.49 -7.26
CA CYS A 601 23.11 23.09 -6.21
C CYS A 601 21.67 22.59 -6.15
N ASN A 602 21.36 21.46 -6.80
CA ASN A 602 20.11 20.75 -6.50
C ASN A 602 20.19 20.21 -5.06
N TRP A 603 21.26 19.46 -4.78
CA TRP A 603 21.67 19.06 -3.44
C TRP A 603 22.49 20.17 -2.77
N LEU A 604 22.09 20.60 -1.57
CA LEU A 604 22.69 21.77 -0.90
C LEU A 604 23.74 21.40 0.14
N LYS A 605 24.02 20.11 0.37
CA LYS A 605 24.95 19.66 1.40
C LYS A 605 26.40 19.95 1.00
N LYS A 606 27.16 20.49 1.93
CA LYS A 606 28.56 20.89 1.72
C LYS A 606 29.41 19.70 1.28
N GLY A 607 30.18 19.91 0.20
CA GLY A 607 31.02 18.89 -0.43
C GLY A 607 30.27 17.87 -1.31
N GLU A 608 28.96 18.03 -1.47
CA GLU A 608 28.08 17.13 -2.25
C GLU A 608 27.20 17.90 -3.24
N SER A 609 27.46 19.18 -3.48
CA SER A 609 26.63 20.05 -4.36
C SER A 609 26.62 19.66 -5.84
N ASP A 610 27.56 18.80 -6.24
CA ASP A 610 27.70 18.24 -7.60
C ASP A 610 27.00 16.90 -7.78
N GLU A 611 26.32 16.37 -6.76
CA GLU A 611 25.55 15.14 -6.93
C GLU A 611 24.44 15.35 -7.98
N GLY A 612 24.49 14.56 -9.06
CA GLY A 612 23.56 14.66 -10.18
C GLY A 612 23.89 15.76 -11.22
N SER A 613 25.01 16.46 -11.06
CA SER A 613 25.45 17.47 -12.02
C SER A 613 26.05 16.85 -13.29
N VAL A 614 26.09 17.64 -14.36
CA VAL A 614 26.78 17.29 -15.60
C VAL A 614 28.27 17.05 -15.33
N GLY A 615 28.83 16.02 -15.96
CA GLY A 615 30.22 15.64 -15.78
C GLY A 615 30.51 14.83 -14.52
N SER A 616 29.48 14.36 -13.81
CA SER A 616 29.60 13.46 -12.67
C SER A 616 29.73 11.99 -13.10
N ALA A 617 30.23 11.13 -12.20
CA ALA A 617 30.36 9.70 -12.46
C ALA A 617 29.00 9.06 -12.21
N ARG A 618 28.58 8.13 -13.09
CA ARG A 618 27.37 7.34 -12.79
C ARG A 618 27.64 6.45 -11.57
N PRO A 619 26.78 6.50 -10.53
CA PRO A 619 26.89 5.55 -9.44
C PRO A 619 26.59 4.13 -9.92
N ARG A 620 27.03 3.17 -9.12
CA ARG A 620 26.65 1.75 -9.24
C ARG A 620 25.62 1.43 -8.19
N ASP A 621 24.58 0.70 -8.56
CA ASP A 621 23.50 0.40 -7.63
C ASP A 621 23.97 -0.31 -6.35
N TYR A 622 24.94 -1.22 -6.46
CA TYR A 622 25.49 -1.97 -5.32
C TYR A 622 27.02 -1.90 -5.26
N GLN A 623 27.64 -0.85 -5.82
CA GLN A 623 29.09 -0.66 -5.83
C GLN A 623 29.89 -1.84 -6.43
N GLN A 624 29.29 -2.54 -7.39
CA GLN A 624 29.90 -3.69 -8.05
C GLN A 624 30.75 -3.26 -9.26
N TYR A 625 31.97 -3.79 -9.35
CA TYR A 625 32.90 -3.56 -10.47
C TYR A 625 33.40 -4.90 -11.00
N THR A 626 32.89 -5.34 -12.15
CA THR A 626 33.15 -6.69 -12.68
C THR A 626 34.14 -6.72 -13.85
N TYR A 627 35.01 -5.71 -13.92
CA TYR A 627 36.12 -5.67 -14.88
C TYR A 627 37.01 -6.91 -14.77
N ALA A 628 37.48 -7.43 -15.92
CA ALA A 628 38.26 -8.67 -15.97
C ALA A 628 39.60 -8.58 -15.22
N ASP A 629 40.19 -7.39 -15.12
CA ASP A 629 41.41 -7.10 -14.34
C ASP A 629 41.10 -6.46 -12.97
N GLY A 630 39.82 -6.18 -12.70
CA GLY A 630 39.33 -5.39 -11.58
C GLY A 630 39.61 -3.89 -11.70
N ILE A 631 40.00 -3.39 -12.89
CA ILE A 631 40.41 -2.00 -13.10
C ILE A 631 39.61 -1.35 -14.23
N SER A 632 39.78 -1.81 -15.47
CA SER A 632 39.18 -1.16 -16.63
C SER A 632 39.02 -2.08 -17.85
N LYS A 633 39.58 -3.30 -17.81
CA LYS A 633 39.47 -4.26 -18.90
C LYS A 633 38.05 -4.81 -18.95
N PRO A 634 37.34 -4.68 -20.09
CA PRO A 634 35.96 -5.16 -20.23
C PRO A 634 35.76 -6.60 -19.74
N ARG A 635 34.59 -6.87 -19.15
CA ARG A 635 34.20 -8.21 -18.71
C ARG A 635 34.18 -9.17 -19.90
N GLY A 636 34.64 -10.41 -19.68
CA GLY A 636 34.57 -11.46 -20.69
C GLY A 636 33.14 -11.97 -20.90
N GLY A 637 32.90 -12.64 -22.03
CA GLY A 637 31.60 -13.26 -22.35
C GLY A 637 31.60 -13.85 -23.76
N PRO A 638 30.49 -14.49 -24.19
CA PRO A 638 30.32 -14.96 -25.56
C PRO A 638 30.36 -13.83 -26.58
N ASN A 639 30.54 -14.17 -27.86
CA ASN A 639 30.50 -13.19 -28.95
C ASN A 639 29.18 -12.40 -28.91
N PRO A 640 29.19 -11.05 -28.75
CA PRO A 640 27.95 -10.25 -28.63
C PRO A 640 27.00 -10.39 -29.82
N ARG A 641 27.50 -10.59 -31.04
CA ARG A 641 26.66 -10.78 -32.23
C ARG A 641 25.97 -12.14 -32.21
N ALA A 642 26.64 -13.19 -31.76
CA ALA A 642 26.02 -14.49 -31.55
C ALA A 642 24.90 -14.42 -30.50
N VAL A 643 25.10 -13.67 -29.41
CA VAL A 643 24.07 -13.42 -28.38
C VAL A 643 22.88 -12.63 -28.95
N SER A 644 23.14 -11.57 -29.74
CA SER A 644 22.10 -10.81 -30.46
C SER A 644 21.26 -11.71 -31.37
N ASN A 645 21.91 -12.57 -32.17
CA ASN A 645 21.25 -13.52 -33.06
C ASN A 645 20.37 -14.53 -32.29
N ALA A 646 20.83 -14.98 -31.12
CA ALA A 646 20.16 -16.03 -30.34
C ALA A 646 18.94 -15.54 -29.55
N PHE A 647 19.00 -14.34 -28.92
CA PHE A 647 18.01 -13.95 -27.91
C PHE A 647 17.20 -12.69 -28.23
N PHE A 648 17.66 -11.85 -29.17
CA PHE A 648 17.02 -10.56 -29.45
C PHE A 648 16.40 -10.47 -30.85
N LYS A 649 16.50 -11.52 -31.66
CA LYS A 649 15.88 -11.56 -32.98
C LYS A 649 14.36 -11.57 -32.85
N ARG A 650 13.68 -10.66 -33.54
CA ARG A 650 12.21 -10.60 -33.59
C ARG A 650 11.62 -11.83 -34.27
N LYS A 651 10.98 -12.71 -33.49
CA LYS A 651 10.31 -13.94 -33.97
C LYS A 651 8.79 -13.77 -34.16
N LYS A 652 8.11 -13.07 -33.24
CA LYS A 652 6.67 -12.76 -33.27
C LYS A 652 6.46 -11.28 -32.92
N LYS A 653 5.53 -10.59 -33.59
CA LYS A 653 5.11 -9.24 -33.21
C LYS A 653 3.89 -9.36 -32.31
N ILE A 654 4.05 -8.97 -31.06
CA ILE A 654 2.94 -8.74 -30.14
C ILE A 654 2.86 -7.21 -29.98
N TYR A 655 1.68 -6.63 -30.12
CA TYR A 655 1.51 -5.18 -30.12
C TYR A 655 1.00 -4.70 -28.76
N TYR A 656 1.42 -3.50 -28.37
CA TYR A 656 0.75 -2.73 -27.32
C TYR A 656 -0.31 -1.80 -27.92
N ASP A 657 -1.27 -1.40 -27.08
CA ASP A 657 -2.15 -0.25 -27.31
C ASP A 657 -1.42 1.10 -27.06
N HIS A 658 -0.17 1.20 -27.51
CA HIS A 658 0.64 2.41 -27.44
C HIS A 658 1.17 2.82 -28.81
N THR A 659 1.35 4.12 -28.98
CA THR A 659 1.78 4.70 -30.25
C THR A 659 3.30 4.94 -30.27
N PRO A 660 3.95 4.95 -31.44
CA PRO A 660 5.34 5.35 -31.60
C PRO A 660 5.71 6.72 -31.03
N LEU A 661 4.74 7.60 -30.76
CA LEU A 661 5.02 8.85 -30.06
C LEU A 661 5.58 8.59 -28.65
N LEU A 662 5.16 7.49 -28.03
CA LEU A 662 5.71 7.04 -26.75
C LEU A 662 7.22 6.80 -26.87
N LEU A 663 7.69 6.10 -27.91
CA LEU A 663 9.11 5.84 -28.13
C LEU A 663 9.92 7.15 -28.19
N GLY A 664 9.44 8.15 -28.92
CA GLY A 664 10.10 9.47 -28.98
C GLY A 664 10.15 10.17 -27.62
N LEU A 665 9.13 10.00 -26.77
CA LEU A 665 9.11 10.54 -25.41
C LEU A 665 10.10 9.80 -24.50
N ILE A 666 10.15 8.46 -24.59
CA ILE A 666 11.10 7.62 -23.84
C ILE A 666 12.53 8.04 -24.15
N GLU A 667 12.83 8.15 -25.44
CA GLU A 667 14.16 8.56 -25.89
C GLU A 667 14.51 9.96 -25.39
N PHE A 668 13.56 10.90 -25.45
CA PHE A 668 13.76 12.25 -24.92
C PHE A 668 14.08 12.23 -23.41
N ILE A 669 13.31 11.49 -22.61
CA ILE A 669 13.53 11.36 -21.15
C ILE A 669 14.94 10.81 -20.88
N MET A 670 15.33 9.75 -21.59
CA MET A 670 16.65 9.15 -21.40
C MET A 670 17.77 10.09 -21.87
N HIS A 671 17.55 10.86 -22.92
CA HIS A 671 18.50 11.88 -23.35
C HIS A 671 18.62 13.01 -22.34
N ASP A 672 17.55 13.32 -21.62
CA ASP A 672 17.50 14.35 -20.58
C ASP A 672 18.34 14.01 -19.36
N VAL A 673 18.26 12.75 -18.90
CA VAL A 673 18.88 12.33 -17.64
C VAL A 673 20.24 11.67 -17.82
N THR A 674 20.56 11.19 -19.03
CA THR A 674 21.82 10.48 -19.25
C THR A 674 22.42 10.58 -20.64
N TYR A 675 23.74 10.84 -20.66
CA TYR A 675 24.56 10.87 -21.86
C TYR A 675 25.97 10.43 -21.52
N SER A 676 26.60 9.61 -22.36
CA SER A 676 28.06 9.50 -22.32
C SER A 676 28.64 9.63 -23.72
N PRO A 677 29.75 10.38 -23.87
CA PRO A 677 30.41 10.49 -25.14
C PRO A 677 31.19 9.22 -25.46
N ASP A 678 31.26 8.91 -26.75
CA ASP A 678 32.13 7.88 -27.29
C ASP A 678 33.61 8.26 -27.07
N SER A 679 34.42 7.29 -26.69
CA SER A 679 35.88 7.41 -26.77
C SER A 679 36.30 7.59 -28.23
N THR A 680 37.27 8.48 -28.46
CA THR A 680 37.79 8.77 -29.80
C THR A 680 38.80 7.74 -30.28
N ASP A 681 39.40 6.98 -29.37
CA ASP A 681 40.55 6.10 -29.61
C ASP A 681 40.34 4.65 -29.14
N GLU A 682 39.41 4.39 -28.21
CA GLU A 682 39.10 3.05 -27.72
C GLU A 682 37.83 2.48 -28.36
N PHE A 683 37.93 1.26 -28.91
CA PHE A 683 36.80 0.53 -29.47
C PHE A 683 36.92 -0.97 -29.20
N ILE A 684 35.77 -1.63 -29.16
CA ILE A 684 35.66 -3.08 -29.09
C ILE A 684 35.25 -3.58 -30.47
N GLU A 685 36.07 -4.48 -31.02
CA GLU A 685 35.81 -5.15 -32.28
C GLU A 685 35.03 -6.44 -32.03
N VAL A 686 33.87 -6.55 -32.67
CA VAL A 686 33.03 -7.75 -32.64
C VAL A 686 33.05 -8.37 -34.03
N SER A 687 33.73 -9.51 -34.14
CA SER A 687 33.75 -10.33 -35.37
C SER A 687 32.43 -11.05 -35.56
N MET A 688 32.06 -11.35 -36.81
CA MET A 688 30.88 -12.17 -37.07
C MET A 688 31.10 -13.60 -36.58
N PRO A 689 30.07 -14.26 -35.99
CA PRO A 689 30.13 -15.67 -35.65
C PRO A 689 30.11 -16.55 -36.92
N GLU A 690 30.52 -17.81 -36.80
CA GLU A 690 30.66 -18.73 -37.95
C GLU A 690 29.34 -19.03 -38.67
N ASP A 691 28.23 -18.93 -37.93
CA ASP A 691 26.85 -19.14 -38.37
C ASP A 691 26.12 -17.83 -38.75
N GLU A 692 26.86 -16.72 -38.97
CA GLU A 692 26.25 -15.45 -39.39
C GLU A 692 25.63 -15.54 -40.80
N GLU A 693 24.36 -15.16 -40.90
CA GLU A 693 23.58 -15.23 -42.15
C GLU A 693 23.36 -13.86 -42.82
N ILE A 694 23.42 -12.75 -42.09
CA ILE A 694 22.99 -11.43 -42.56
C ILE A 694 24.18 -10.58 -42.98
N PHE A 695 25.18 -10.47 -42.11
CA PHE A 695 26.42 -9.75 -42.46
C PHE A 695 27.42 -10.68 -43.16
N PRO A 696 28.21 -10.17 -44.12
CA PRO A 696 29.37 -10.90 -44.63
C PRO A 696 30.31 -11.32 -43.48
N LEU A 697 30.82 -12.56 -43.47
CA LEU A 697 31.67 -13.09 -42.38
C LEU A 697 32.94 -12.26 -42.09
N ASN A 698 33.43 -11.50 -43.07
CA ASN A 698 34.58 -10.61 -42.90
C ASN A 698 34.21 -9.24 -42.29
N THR A 699 32.93 -9.01 -42.00
CA THR A 699 32.45 -7.79 -41.34
C THR A 699 32.92 -7.77 -39.89
N THR A 700 33.21 -6.58 -39.38
CA THR A 700 33.53 -6.37 -37.97
C THR A 700 32.75 -5.16 -37.49
N ILE A 701 31.92 -5.36 -36.48
CA ILE A 701 31.20 -4.26 -35.82
C ILE A 701 32.17 -3.62 -34.84
N ARG A 702 32.37 -2.31 -34.95
CA ARG A 702 33.24 -1.52 -34.06
C ARG A 702 32.38 -0.66 -33.15
N VAL A 703 32.29 -1.06 -31.88
CA VAL A 703 31.56 -0.30 -30.85
C VAL A 703 32.58 0.55 -30.08
N PRO A 704 32.48 1.89 -30.10
CA PRO A 704 33.32 2.74 -29.26
C PRO A 704 33.12 2.41 -27.78
N ARG A 705 34.19 2.51 -26.98
CA ARG A 705 34.02 2.48 -25.53
C ARG A 705 33.44 3.80 -25.06
N THR A 706 32.70 3.78 -23.96
CA THR A 706 32.24 4.99 -23.32
C THR A 706 33.43 5.75 -22.71
N ALA A 707 33.49 7.08 -22.84
CA ALA A 707 34.54 7.88 -22.22
C ALA A 707 34.60 7.63 -20.69
N ALA A 708 35.82 7.48 -20.18
CA ALA A 708 36.06 7.29 -18.75
C ALA A 708 35.98 8.63 -18.00
N MET A 709 35.53 8.58 -16.76
CA MET A 709 35.70 9.66 -15.81
C MET A 709 37.19 9.93 -15.60
N PRO A 710 37.67 11.18 -15.80
CA PRO A 710 39.08 11.52 -15.58
C PRO A 710 39.57 11.10 -14.18
N GLY A 711 40.74 10.47 -14.13
CA GLY A 711 41.35 10.02 -12.87
C GLY A 711 40.91 8.64 -12.37
N THR A 712 39.95 7.99 -13.03
CA THR A 712 39.49 6.62 -12.69
C THR A 712 40.16 5.56 -13.58
N GLY A 713 39.95 4.27 -13.29
CA GLY A 713 40.47 3.16 -14.11
C GLY A 713 41.98 2.95 -13.99
N THR A 714 42.56 3.30 -12.84
CA THR A 714 44.02 3.26 -12.61
C THR A 714 44.46 2.09 -11.76
N THR A 715 43.65 1.68 -10.78
CA THR A 715 43.95 0.61 -9.81
C THR A 715 42.68 -0.14 -9.42
N ARG A 716 42.80 -1.27 -8.71
CA ARG A 716 41.62 -2.03 -8.25
C ARG A 716 40.78 -1.31 -7.21
N SER A 717 41.37 -0.37 -6.46
CA SER A 717 40.67 0.50 -5.52
C SER A 717 40.10 1.76 -6.18
N ASN A 718 40.37 1.98 -7.47
CA ASN A 718 39.88 3.09 -8.27
C ASN A 718 39.62 2.62 -9.72
N PRO A 719 38.62 1.72 -9.89
CA PRO A 719 38.24 1.16 -11.19
C PRO A 719 37.69 2.24 -12.13
N ARG A 720 37.51 1.92 -13.42
CA ARG A 720 37.01 2.85 -14.43
C ARG A 720 35.56 3.18 -14.13
N GLU A 721 35.23 4.47 -14.14
CA GLU A 721 33.86 4.96 -14.07
C GLU A 721 33.47 5.65 -15.36
N ASN A 722 32.17 5.72 -15.62
CA ASN A 722 31.63 6.35 -16.82
C ASN A 722 31.04 7.71 -16.47
N ILE A 723 31.42 8.71 -17.27
CA ILE A 723 30.96 10.09 -17.09
C ILE A 723 29.54 10.24 -17.63
N ASN A 724 28.66 10.90 -16.86
CA ASN A 724 27.39 11.39 -17.36
C ASN A 724 27.56 12.84 -17.81
N MET A 725 27.31 13.12 -19.09
CA MET A 725 27.39 14.45 -19.70
C MET A 725 26.01 15.10 -19.88
N ALA A 726 24.97 14.54 -19.25
CA ALA A 726 23.68 15.18 -19.01
C ALA A 726 23.52 15.47 -17.50
N THR A 727 22.59 16.36 -17.15
CA THR A 727 22.11 16.46 -15.76
C THR A 727 21.31 15.20 -15.45
N THR A 728 21.28 14.72 -14.21
CA THR A 728 20.46 13.53 -13.88
C THR A 728 18.98 13.84 -13.70
N TRP A 729 18.61 15.12 -13.71
CA TRP A 729 17.30 15.63 -13.34
C TRP A 729 16.36 15.68 -14.55
N LEU A 730 15.06 15.52 -14.33
CA LEU A 730 14.02 15.73 -15.35
C LEU A 730 13.79 17.24 -15.56
N ASP A 731 14.80 17.93 -16.06
CA ASP A 731 14.84 19.38 -16.19
C ASP A 731 14.79 19.90 -17.63
N ILE A 732 14.60 18.99 -18.60
CA ILE A 732 14.57 19.27 -20.04
C ILE A 732 15.89 19.86 -20.54
N SER A 733 17.02 19.49 -19.93
CA SER A 733 18.36 19.77 -20.46
C SER A 733 18.54 19.26 -21.90
N SER A 734 17.77 18.27 -22.36
CA SER A 734 17.75 17.89 -23.78
C SER A 734 17.30 19.02 -24.71
N LEU A 735 16.40 19.89 -24.27
CA LEU A 735 15.98 21.08 -25.03
C LEU A 735 16.83 22.31 -24.67
N TYR A 736 17.12 22.52 -23.38
CA TYR A 736 17.75 23.73 -22.88
C TYR A 736 19.29 23.68 -22.86
N GLY A 737 19.88 22.50 -22.89
CA GLY A 737 21.30 22.25 -22.70
C GLY A 737 21.68 22.02 -21.24
N SER A 738 22.66 21.14 -21.00
CA SER A 738 23.21 20.83 -19.67
C SER A 738 24.36 21.77 -19.24
N ASN A 739 24.56 22.89 -19.94
CA ASN A 739 25.51 23.93 -19.55
C ASN A 739 25.06 25.31 -20.07
N ALA A 740 25.53 26.35 -19.40
CA ALA A 740 25.13 27.73 -19.69
C ALA A 740 25.46 28.20 -21.13
N ASP A 741 26.57 27.76 -21.73
CA ASP A 741 26.95 28.21 -23.09
C ASP A 741 25.96 27.70 -24.15
N VAL A 742 25.61 26.41 -24.10
CA VAL A 742 24.61 25.82 -25.00
C VAL A 742 23.26 26.50 -24.79
N ALA A 743 22.82 26.64 -23.53
CA ALA A 743 21.55 27.28 -23.21
C ALA A 743 21.46 28.72 -23.73
N HIS A 744 22.52 29.52 -23.55
CA HIS A 744 22.56 30.90 -24.02
C HIS A 744 22.55 31.04 -25.55
N ARG A 745 23.03 30.04 -26.29
CA ARG A 745 23.02 30.01 -27.76
C ARG A 745 21.68 29.58 -28.33
N LEU A 746 20.89 28.81 -27.60
CA LEU A 746 19.56 28.35 -28.00
C LEU A 746 18.45 29.39 -27.75
N ARG A 747 18.75 30.48 -27.03
CA ARG A 747 17.80 31.55 -26.69
C ARG A 747 17.74 32.65 -27.74
N SER A 748 16.53 33.15 -27.99
CA SER A 748 16.31 34.35 -28.80
C SER A 748 16.70 35.64 -28.07
N ARG A 749 16.77 35.58 -26.73
CA ARG A 749 16.99 36.72 -25.81
C ARG A 749 15.95 37.84 -25.97
N THR A 750 14.78 37.47 -26.47
CA THR A 750 13.61 38.35 -26.58
C THR A 750 12.41 37.64 -25.97
N ASP A 751 11.74 38.31 -25.03
CA ASP A 751 10.53 37.80 -24.36
C ASP A 751 10.66 36.43 -23.71
N GLY A 752 11.87 36.07 -23.29
CA GLY A 752 12.20 34.81 -22.66
C GLY A 752 12.19 33.60 -23.60
N LYS A 753 12.07 33.81 -24.92
CA LYS A 753 11.82 32.73 -25.90
C LYS A 753 13.09 32.00 -26.34
N LEU A 754 12.93 30.73 -26.70
CA LEU A 754 13.90 29.96 -27.46
C LEU A 754 13.90 30.35 -28.95
N LEU A 755 15.04 30.14 -29.62
CA LEU A 755 15.17 30.35 -31.06
C LEU A 755 14.26 29.38 -31.82
N THR A 756 13.60 29.90 -32.85
CA THR A 756 12.79 29.12 -33.79
C THR A 756 13.08 29.54 -35.21
N GLN A 757 12.70 28.68 -36.16
CA GLN A 757 12.50 29.07 -37.54
C GLN A 757 11.04 28.86 -37.94
N GLU A 758 10.49 29.82 -38.69
CA GLU A 758 9.11 29.77 -39.16
C GLU A 758 9.04 29.20 -40.57
N VAL A 759 8.49 28.00 -40.69
CA VAL A 759 8.33 27.29 -41.96
C VAL A 759 6.84 27.15 -42.25
N GLN A 760 6.43 27.14 -43.51
CA GLN A 760 5.05 26.80 -43.88
C GLN A 760 5.01 25.33 -44.33
N PRO A 761 4.52 24.39 -43.49
CA PRO A 761 4.44 22.99 -43.86
C PRO A 761 3.54 22.74 -45.08
N PRO A 762 3.81 21.72 -45.90
CA PRO A 762 2.97 21.40 -47.05
C PRO A 762 1.52 21.12 -46.64
N GLY A 763 0.57 21.76 -47.33
CA GLY A 763 -0.87 21.59 -47.06
C GLY A 763 -1.41 22.43 -45.89
N THR A 764 -0.58 23.24 -45.23
CA THR A 764 -1.02 24.12 -44.14
C THR A 764 -1.16 25.58 -44.57
N ARG A 765 -2.11 26.30 -43.95
CA ARG A 765 -2.38 27.72 -44.24
C ARG A 765 -1.52 28.69 -43.42
N ALA A 766 -0.98 28.24 -42.29
CA ALA A 766 -0.20 29.06 -41.37
C ALA A 766 1.25 28.57 -41.31
N LYS A 767 2.17 29.48 -41.00
CA LYS A 767 3.53 29.09 -40.63
C LYS A 767 3.52 28.42 -39.26
N ALA A 768 4.45 27.51 -39.06
CA ALA A 768 4.66 26.82 -37.79
C ALA A 768 6.14 26.91 -37.39
N SER A 769 6.37 27.00 -36.09
CA SER A 769 7.70 27.10 -35.50
C SER A 769 8.39 25.74 -35.42
N TYR A 770 9.66 25.69 -35.80
CA TYR A 770 10.54 24.52 -35.69
C TYR A 770 11.86 24.90 -35.01
N LEU A 771 12.60 23.89 -34.55
CA LEU A 771 13.98 24.09 -34.11
C LEU A 771 14.79 24.72 -35.26
N PRO A 772 15.69 25.68 -34.99
CA PRO A 772 16.54 26.27 -36.00
C PRO A 772 17.64 25.28 -36.42
N PHE A 773 18.12 25.40 -37.65
CA PHE A 773 19.38 24.73 -38.04
C PHE A 773 20.55 25.23 -37.18
N ASN A 774 21.54 24.37 -36.95
CA ASN A 774 22.65 24.58 -36.03
C ASN A 774 23.72 25.53 -36.58
N THR A 775 23.28 26.73 -36.93
CA THR A 775 24.11 27.89 -37.27
C THR A 775 24.71 28.56 -36.02
N VAL A 776 24.23 28.19 -34.83
CA VAL A 776 24.69 28.67 -33.53
C VAL A 776 25.86 27.86 -32.96
N GLY A 777 26.22 26.73 -33.60
CA GLY A 777 27.39 25.93 -33.27
C GLY A 777 27.31 25.26 -31.90
N VAL A 778 26.13 24.75 -31.53
CA VAL A 778 26.01 23.86 -30.36
C VAL A 778 26.53 22.46 -30.69
N PRO A 779 27.02 21.67 -29.72
CA PRO A 779 27.46 20.30 -29.97
C PRO A 779 26.34 19.45 -30.59
N THR A 780 26.63 18.72 -31.66
CA THR A 780 25.64 17.88 -32.36
C THR A 780 26.32 16.66 -32.96
N SER A 781 25.78 15.47 -32.66
CA SER A 781 26.16 14.21 -33.27
C SER A 781 25.78 14.24 -34.75
N THR A 782 26.59 13.59 -35.58
CA THR A 782 26.31 13.51 -37.01
C THR A 782 26.77 12.17 -37.60
N ARG A 783 26.46 11.97 -38.88
CA ARG A 783 26.91 10.85 -39.71
C ARG A 783 27.75 11.35 -40.89
N PRO A 784 28.57 10.47 -41.51
CA PRO A 784 29.36 10.84 -42.68
C PRO A 784 28.50 11.47 -43.78
N GLY A 785 28.98 12.59 -44.34
CA GLY A 785 28.29 13.31 -45.41
C GLY A 785 27.25 14.32 -44.95
N VAL A 786 26.90 14.35 -43.66
CA VAL A 786 25.98 15.36 -43.08
C VAL A 786 26.77 16.27 -42.16
N LYS A 787 26.73 17.59 -42.40
CA LYS A 787 27.41 18.54 -41.52
C LYS A 787 26.52 18.90 -40.33
N PRO A 788 27.08 19.17 -39.14
CA PRO A 788 26.30 19.59 -37.97
C PRO A 788 25.39 20.80 -38.25
N GLU A 789 25.80 21.75 -39.10
CA GLU A 789 25.02 22.95 -39.43
C GLU A 789 23.77 22.64 -40.29
N GLU A 790 23.71 21.46 -40.90
CA GLU A 790 22.55 20.96 -41.66
C GLU A 790 21.52 20.25 -40.76
N LEU A 791 21.84 20.09 -39.47
CA LEU A 791 20.97 19.50 -38.45
C LEU A 791 20.39 20.60 -37.55
N PHE A 792 19.36 20.27 -36.77
CA PHE A 792 18.80 21.24 -35.82
C PHE A 792 19.68 21.43 -34.60
N ALA A 793 19.70 22.65 -34.07
CA ALA A 793 20.30 22.96 -32.78
C ALA A 793 19.37 22.54 -31.65
N GLY A 794 19.84 21.67 -30.77
CA GLY A 794 19.18 21.28 -29.53
C GLY A 794 20.14 21.32 -28.34
N GLY A 795 19.61 21.05 -27.15
CA GLY A 795 20.36 21.04 -25.90
C GLY A 795 21.27 19.81 -25.76
N ASP A 796 20.86 18.67 -26.32
CA ASP A 796 21.61 17.42 -26.30
C ASP A 796 22.26 17.10 -27.67
N PRO A 797 23.48 16.54 -27.72
CA PRO A 797 24.12 16.18 -28.98
C PRO A 797 23.33 15.18 -29.84
N ARG A 798 22.37 14.44 -29.27
CA ARG A 798 21.58 13.40 -29.95
C ARG A 798 20.21 13.91 -30.40
N THR A 799 19.90 15.22 -30.31
CA THR A 799 18.60 15.79 -30.73
C THR A 799 18.11 15.33 -32.11
N ASN A 800 19.00 15.04 -33.06
CA ASN A 800 18.64 14.68 -34.43
C ASN A 800 18.71 13.16 -34.71
N GLU A 801 18.56 12.33 -33.66
CA GLU A 801 18.61 10.86 -33.77
C GLU A 801 17.59 10.34 -34.77
N ASP A 802 16.31 10.70 -34.64
CA ASP A 802 15.22 10.35 -35.55
C ASP A 802 14.10 11.41 -35.59
N TRP A 803 13.06 11.17 -36.42
CA TRP A 803 11.92 12.09 -36.55
C TRP A 803 10.92 12.05 -35.38
N LEU A 804 10.79 10.95 -34.64
CA LEU A 804 9.89 10.86 -33.49
C LEU A 804 10.44 11.72 -32.34
N LEU A 805 11.73 11.62 -32.06
CA LEU A 805 12.45 12.45 -31.09
C LEU A 805 12.37 13.94 -31.47
N LEU A 806 12.62 14.28 -32.74
CA LEU A 806 12.48 15.65 -33.24
C LEU A 806 11.05 16.20 -33.11
N GLY A 807 10.05 15.31 -33.20
CA GLY A 807 8.66 15.62 -32.92
C GLY A 807 8.48 16.16 -31.50
N ILE A 808 8.99 15.42 -30.50
CA ILE A 808 8.94 15.81 -29.08
C ILE A 808 9.68 17.12 -28.82
N HIS A 809 10.92 17.25 -29.32
CA HIS A 809 11.68 18.52 -29.20
C HIS A 809 10.89 19.72 -29.75
N THR A 810 10.24 19.55 -30.91
CA THR A 810 9.48 20.64 -31.55
C THR A 810 8.23 21.01 -30.74
N LEU A 811 7.54 20.02 -30.17
CA LEU A 811 6.37 20.26 -29.31
C LEU A 811 6.77 21.01 -28.03
N LEU A 812 7.83 20.59 -27.34
CA LEU A 812 8.31 21.23 -26.12
C LEU A 812 8.84 22.65 -26.39
N LEU A 813 9.52 22.87 -27.52
CA LEU A 813 9.94 24.21 -27.97
C LEU A 813 8.75 25.15 -28.16
N ARG A 814 7.72 24.69 -28.89
CA ARG A 814 6.49 25.47 -29.12
C ARG A 814 5.79 25.79 -27.81
N GLU A 815 5.74 24.82 -26.89
CA GLU A 815 5.10 25.00 -25.60
C GLU A 815 5.83 26.01 -24.71
N HIS A 816 7.16 25.94 -24.64
CA HIS A 816 7.95 26.95 -23.94
C HIS A 816 7.65 28.36 -24.47
N ASN A 817 7.70 28.56 -25.79
CA ASN A 817 7.45 29.88 -26.39
C ASN A 817 5.99 30.36 -26.18
N ARG A 818 5.01 29.44 -26.15
CA ARG A 818 3.61 29.76 -25.82
C ARG A 818 3.47 30.23 -24.37
N LEU A 819 4.12 29.54 -23.43
CA LEU A 819 4.12 29.92 -22.02
C LEU A 819 4.83 31.25 -21.79
N CYS A 820 5.92 31.54 -22.51
CA CYS A 820 6.55 32.87 -22.52
C CYS A 820 5.54 33.97 -22.91
N ASP A 821 4.75 33.75 -23.97
CA ASP A 821 3.73 34.71 -24.42
C ASP A 821 2.62 34.93 -23.38
N ILE A 822 2.24 33.88 -22.65
CA ILE A 822 1.25 33.97 -21.57
C ILE A 822 1.83 34.75 -20.39
N LEU A 823 3.02 34.37 -19.92
CA LEU A 823 3.66 35.04 -18.78
C LEU A 823 4.01 36.49 -19.09
N ARG A 824 4.44 36.83 -20.31
CA ARG A 824 4.67 38.21 -20.75
C ARG A 824 3.41 39.08 -20.61
N LYS A 825 2.23 38.52 -20.90
CA LYS A 825 0.95 39.22 -20.74
C LYS A 825 0.56 39.37 -19.26
N GLN A 826 0.78 38.33 -18.46
CA GLN A 826 0.44 38.34 -17.02
C GLN A 826 1.41 39.20 -16.19
N LYS A 827 2.68 39.27 -16.60
CA LYS A 827 3.77 39.98 -15.92
C LYS A 827 4.50 40.92 -16.89
N PRO A 828 3.87 42.04 -17.32
CA PRO A 828 4.45 42.93 -18.33
C PRO A 828 5.78 43.59 -17.91
N THR A 829 6.06 43.64 -16.60
CA THR A 829 7.25 44.28 -16.02
C THR A 829 8.45 43.35 -15.91
N TRP A 830 8.28 42.04 -16.13
CA TRP A 830 9.39 41.09 -16.04
C TRP A 830 10.36 41.24 -17.21
N ASP A 831 11.64 40.97 -17.01
CA ASP A 831 12.62 40.98 -18.09
C ASP A 831 12.70 39.63 -18.84
N ASP A 832 13.58 39.54 -19.85
CA ASP A 832 13.80 38.32 -20.63
C ASP A 832 14.25 37.13 -19.76
N GLU A 833 15.13 37.38 -18.79
CA GLU A 833 15.71 36.34 -17.94
C GLU A 833 14.68 35.77 -16.98
N GLN A 834 13.92 36.65 -16.33
CA GLN A 834 12.83 36.26 -15.44
C GLN A 834 11.80 35.41 -16.16
N LEU A 835 11.39 35.80 -17.38
CA LEU A 835 10.47 35.00 -18.18
C LEU A 835 11.06 33.65 -18.57
N TYR A 836 12.28 33.65 -19.12
CA TYR A 836 12.94 32.42 -19.56
C TYR A 836 13.10 31.42 -18.41
N GLN A 837 13.68 31.84 -17.28
CA GLN A 837 13.95 30.95 -16.15
C GLN A 837 12.65 30.43 -15.51
N THR A 838 11.65 31.29 -15.39
CA THR A 838 10.33 30.87 -14.85
C THR A 838 9.69 29.83 -15.77
N VAL A 839 9.63 30.09 -17.08
CA VAL A 839 9.06 29.13 -18.03
C VAL A 839 9.87 27.85 -18.08
N ARG A 840 11.21 27.91 -18.01
CA ARG A 840 12.07 26.72 -17.97
C ARG A 840 11.68 25.81 -16.80
N VAL A 841 11.53 26.36 -15.60
CA VAL A 841 11.15 25.56 -14.42
C VAL A 841 9.73 25.01 -14.52
N VAL A 842 8.76 25.79 -15.06
CA VAL A 842 7.40 25.31 -15.33
C VAL A 842 7.39 24.18 -16.37
N MET A 843 8.21 24.32 -17.42
CA MET A 843 8.37 23.28 -18.43
C MET A 843 8.93 22.01 -17.81
N SER A 844 9.98 22.10 -16.98
CA SER A 844 10.52 20.94 -16.24
C SER A 844 9.43 20.26 -15.41
N ALA A 845 8.59 21.03 -14.70
CA ALA A 845 7.46 20.48 -13.95
C ALA A 845 6.45 19.75 -14.86
N LYS A 846 6.06 20.35 -15.98
CA LYS A 846 5.15 19.76 -16.97
C LYS A 846 5.73 18.49 -17.59
N HIS A 847 7.03 18.47 -17.88
CA HIS A 847 7.71 17.29 -18.41
C HIS A 847 7.81 16.17 -17.37
N ALA A 848 8.09 16.49 -16.11
CA ALA A 848 8.08 15.51 -15.03
C ALA A 848 6.69 14.86 -14.87
N LEU A 849 5.60 15.63 -14.95
CA LEU A 849 4.23 15.08 -14.93
C LEU A 849 3.97 14.13 -16.11
N ILE A 850 4.36 14.52 -17.33
CA ILE A 850 4.23 13.68 -18.53
C ILE A 850 5.09 12.41 -18.40
N ALA A 851 6.31 12.52 -17.88
CA ALA A 851 7.21 11.39 -17.67
C ALA A 851 6.64 10.41 -16.65
N ASN A 852 6.05 10.90 -15.55
CA ASN A 852 5.38 10.07 -14.55
C ASN A 852 4.15 9.37 -15.14
N ALA A 853 3.32 10.08 -15.92
CA ALA A 853 2.14 9.48 -16.57
C ALA A 853 2.53 8.41 -17.61
N TYR A 854 3.65 8.59 -18.32
CA TYR A 854 4.15 7.58 -19.25
C TYR A 854 4.50 6.26 -18.55
N GLN A 855 5.01 6.30 -17.32
CA GLN A 855 5.34 5.07 -16.59
C GLN A 855 4.09 4.20 -16.36
N MET A 856 2.90 4.81 -16.39
CA MET A 856 1.60 4.12 -16.41
C MET A 856 1.28 3.37 -17.68
N ALA A 857 1.94 3.68 -18.79
CA ALA A 857 1.83 2.89 -20.03
C ALA A 857 2.45 1.48 -19.89
N TYR A 858 3.22 1.21 -18.83
CA TYR A 858 3.72 -0.16 -18.59
C TYR A 858 2.76 -1.04 -17.81
N TRP A 859 1.63 -0.47 -17.41
CA TRP A 859 0.62 -1.08 -16.57
C TRP A 859 -0.66 -1.34 -17.38
N THR A 860 -1.33 -2.43 -17.05
CA THR A 860 -2.63 -2.83 -17.62
C THR A 860 -3.74 -2.49 -16.63
N ASP A 861 -4.96 -2.41 -17.11
CA ASP A 861 -6.16 -2.10 -16.31
C ASP A 861 -6.40 -3.07 -15.13
N GLU A 862 -5.83 -4.29 -15.17
CA GLU A 862 -5.96 -5.30 -14.11
C GLU A 862 -4.90 -5.20 -13.00
N MET A 863 -3.98 -4.22 -13.05
CA MET A 863 -2.89 -4.12 -12.08
C MET A 863 -3.44 -3.91 -10.66
N PRO A 864 -3.35 -4.92 -9.77
CA PRO A 864 -3.64 -4.73 -8.36
C PRO A 864 -2.41 -4.03 -7.82
N TRP A 865 -2.47 -2.70 -7.72
CA TRP A 865 -1.46 -1.85 -7.09
C TRP A 865 -0.77 -2.63 -5.95
N PRO A 866 0.56 -2.81 -5.96
CA PRO A 866 1.17 -3.75 -5.06
C PRO A 866 0.99 -3.21 -3.64
N ARG A 867 0.10 -3.88 -2.91
CA ARG A 867 -0.20 -3.52 -1.53
C ARG A 867 0.94 -3.94 -0.61
N ASP A 868 1.96 -4.68 -1.07
CA ASP A 868 2.96 -5.33 -0.20
C ASP A 868 4.36 -5.52 -0.86
N ASP A 869 4.95 -4.51 -1.54
CA ASP A 869 6.32 -4.63 -2.07
C ASP A 869 7.38 -3.53 -1.75
N GLY A 870 8.25 -3.84 -0.80
CA GLY A 870 9.71 -3.78 -0.92
C GLY A 870 10.36 -2.44 -0.65
N PHE A 871 9.59 -1.35 -0.72
CA PHE A 871 10.00 -0.04 -0.23
C PHE A 871 8.77 0.71 0.33
N PRO A 872 8.75 1.07 1.62
CA PRO A 872 7.67 1.84 2.27
C PRO A 872 7.31 3.15 1.56
N LEU A 873 8.24 3.71 0.78
CA LEU A 873 8.09 4.92 -0.02
C LEU A 873 7.02 4.81 -1.13
N TYR A 874 6.75 3.61 -1.67
CA TYR A 874 5.77 3.45 -2.75
C TYR A 874 4.31 3.64 -2.28
N ARG A 875 3.92 3.05 -1.13
CA ARG A 875 2.58 3.25 -0.54
C ARG A 875 2.32 4.71 -0.17
N GLN A 876 3.35 5.43 0.26
CA GLN A 876 3.24 6.81 0.72
C GLN A 876 3.18 7.82 -0.43
N THR A 877 3.67 7.46 -1.62
CA THR A 877 3.84 8.44 -2.73
C THR A 877 2.66 8.48 -3.70
N PHE A 878 1.75 7.51 -3.69
CA PHE A 878 0.74 7.43 -4.76
C PHE A 878 -0.71 7.39 -4.30
N GLY A 879 -1.02 6.75 -3.17
CA GLY A 879 -2.42 6.60 -2.73
C GLY A 879 -3.35 6.07 -3.82
N GLU A 880 -4.67 6.07 -3.61
CA GLU A 880 -5.66 5.79 -4.67
C GLU A 880 -6.04 7.08 -5.44
N SER A 881 -5.49 8.24 -5.05
CA SER A 881 -5.64 9.55 -5.73
C SER A 881 -4.46 10.48 -5.40
N ALA A 882 -4.29 11.58 -6.16
CA ALA A 882 -3.27 12.60 -5.90
C ALA A 882 -3.33 13.24 -4.48
N LEU A 883 -4.45 13.05 -3.79
CA LEU A 883 -4.71 13.52 -2.44
C LEU A 883 -4.50 12.42 -1.39
N GLU A 884 -4.46 11.15 -1.79
CA GLU A 884 -4.04 10.03 -0.94
C GLU A 884 -2.55 9.74 -1.04
N ILE A 885 -1.86 10.37 -2.00
CA ILE A 885 -0.44 10.65 -1.89
C ILE A 885 -0.24 11.24 -0.50
N ASN A 886 0.57 10.58 0.32
CA ASN A 886 0.97 11.03 1.64
C ASN A 886 2.43 11.49 1.58
N PRO A 887 2.70 12.69 1.07
CA PRO A 887 4.05 13.22 1.03
C PRO A 887 4.48 13.73 2.42
N ALA A 888 3.61 13.62 3.45
CA ALA A 888 4.03 13.79 4.84
C ALA A 888 5.02 12.71 5.29
N ASN A 889 5.23 11.66 4.50
CA ASN A 889 6.33 10.71 4.72
C ASN A 889 7.57 10.95 3.85
N THR A 890 7.52 11.91 2.92
CA THR A 890 8.69 12.34 2.12
C THR A 890 9.31 13.65 2.62
N TYR A 891 8.82 14.18 3.76
CA TYR A 891 9.43 15.31 4.45
C TYR A 891 9.24 15.19 5.98
N PRO A 892 10.22 15.50 6.87
CA PRO A 892 11.45 16.27 6.66
C PRO A 892 12.67 15.35 6.58
N TRP A 893 12.96 14.89 5.37
CA TRP A 893 14.07 14.01 5.00
C TRP A 893 13.85 12.50 5.15
N PRO A 894 14.38 11.71 4.20
CA PRO A 894 15.23 12.14 3.08
C PRO A 894 14.49 12.17 1.74
N LEU A 895 14.75 13.22 0.92
CA LEU A 895 14.85 13.05 -0.54
C LEU A 895 15.40 11.66 -0.80
N VAL A 896 14.76 10.80 -1.61
CA VAL A 896 15.10 9.36 -1.64
C VAL A 896 16.60 9.19 -1.77
N THR A 897 17.26 8.87 -0.66
CA THR A 897 18.72 8.83 -0.64
C THR A 897 19.16 7.39 -0.70
N LYS A 898 20.17 7.14 -1.52
CA LYS A 898 20.89 5.88 -1.53
C LYS A 898 22.21 6.12 -0.82
N ASN A 899 22.36 5.55 0.37
CA ASN A 899 23.52 5.76 1.24
C ASN A 899 23.75 7.24 1.64
N GLY A 900 22.67 7.99 1.90
CA GLY A 900 22.75 9.39 2.36
C GLY A 900 23.09 10.42 1.27
N LYS A 901 23.04 10.02 0.00
CA LYS A 901 23.18 10.86 -1.19
C LYS A 901 21.92 10.80 -2.05
N PRO A 902 21.58 11.85 -2.82
CA PRO A 902 20.43 11.80 -3.73
C PRO A 902 20.58 10.66 -4.75
N MET A 903 19.48 10.03 -5.12
CA MET A 903 19.49 9.06 -6.23
C MET A 903 19.77 9.77 -7.54
N THR A 904 20.67 9.21 -8.35
CA THR A 904 21.03 9.69 -9.69
C THR A 904 21.04 8.49 -10.66
N VAL A 905 21.09 8.74 -11.98
CA VAL A 905 21.07 7.67 -12.99
C VAL A 905 22.25 6.72 -12.78
N SER A 906 21.96 5.48 -12.43
CA SER A 906 22.99 4.44 -12.29
C SER A 906 23.54 3.99 -13.65
N ALA A 907 24.75 3.41 -13.62
CA ALA A 907 25.34 2.83 -14.82
C ALA A 907 24.52 1.64 -15.32
N GLU A 908 23.91 0.86 -14.41
CA GLU A 908 23.04 -0.26 -14.71
C GLU A 908 21.76 0.21 -15.44
N MET A 909 21.07 1.22 -14.90
CA MET A 909 19.89 1.81 -15.52
C MET A 909 20.19 2.33 -16.93
N ALA A 910 21.29 3.05 -17.12
CA ALA A 910 21.67 3.63 -18.43
C ALA A 910 21.89 2.60 -19.54
N VAL A 911 22.06 1.31 -19.18
CA VAL A 911 22.18 0.20 -20.11
C VAL A 911 20.90 -0.64 -20.18
N VAL A 912 20.25 -0.93 -19.04
CA VAL A 912 19.07 -1.81 -18.97
C VAL A 912 17.78 -1.12 -19.45
N TYR A 913 17.67 0.22 -19.33
CA TYR A 913 16.51 0.99 -19.82
C TYR A 913 16.39 1.00 -21.36
N ARG A 914 17.29 0.30 -22.08
CA ARG A 914 17.34 0.27 -23.53
C ARG A 914 16.33 -0.74 -24.10
N PHE A 915 15.05 -0.42 -23.95
CA PHE A 915 13.90 -1.22 -24.42
C PHE A 915 13.75 -1.14 -25.95
N HIS A 916 14.79 -1.53 -26.68
CA HIS A 916 14.87 -1.44 -28.14
C HIS A 916 13.85 -2.32 -28.87
N GLU A 917 13.21 -3.24 -28.16
CA GLU A 917 12.14 -4.10 -28.65
C GLU A 917 10.89 -3.28 -29.04
N PHE A 918 10.70 -2.10 -28.44
CA PHE A 918 9.61 -1.18 -28.78
C PHE A 918 9.83 -0.42 -30.10
N ILE A 919 11.03 -0.51 -30.67
CA ILE A 919 11.33 0.21 -31.90
C ILE A 919 10.53 -0.39 -33.07
N ILE A 920 9.84 0.49 -33.78
CA ILE A 920 9.09 0.18 -35.01
C ILE A 920 9.97 0.36 -36.24
N PRO A 921 9.82 -0.47 -37.28
CA PRO A 921 10.59 -0.32 -38.51
C PRO A 921 10.06 0.84 -39.36
N ASN A 922 8.73 1.04 -39.42
CA ASN A 922 8.08 2.06 -40.25
C ASN A 922 6.81 2.60 -39.59
N PHE A 923 6.42 3.81 -39.97
CA PHE A 923 5.13 4.44 -39.64
C PHE A 923 4.57 5.21 -40.86
N PRO A 924 3.24 5.30 -41.04
CA PRO A 924 2.64 6.00 -42.16
C PRO A 924 2.85 7.51 -42.03
N ILE A 925 3.04 8.22 -43.13
CA ILE A 925 2.89 9.68 -43.18
C ILE A 925 1.51 10.00 -43.69
N LYS A 926 0.74 10.78 -42.93
CA LYS A 926 -0.67 11.02 -43.23
C LYS A 926 -0.97 12.45 -43.61
N ASP A 927 -1.96 12.64 -44.48
CA ASP A 927 -2.46 13.97 -44.85
C ASP A 927 -3.56 14.46 -43.89
N GLN A 928 -4.10 15.65 -44.16
CA GLN A 928 -5.18 16.26 -43.36
C GLN A 928 -6.51 15.49 -43.40
N ASN A 929 -6.70 14.57 -44.35
CA ASN A 929 -7.87 13.71 -44.45
C ASN A 929 -7.64 12.34 -43.79
N ASN A 930 -6.51 12.16 -43.08
CA ASN A 930 -6.07 10.91 -42.46
C ASN A 930 -5.73 9.81 -43.49
N GLU A 931 -5.47 10.18 -44.75
CA GLU A 931 -5.02 9.25 -45.79
C GLU A 931 -3.50 9.07 -45.74
N THR A 932 -3.03 7.82 -45.83
CA THR A 932 -1.59 7.51 -45.88
C THR A 932 -1.00 7.92 -47.22
N LEU A 933 -0.04 8.83 -47.18
CA LEU A 933 0.73 9.27 -48.35
C LEU A 933 1.84 8.26 -48.71
N TRP A 934 2.61 7.79 -47.72
CA TRP A 934 3.59 6.71 -47.84
C TRP A 934 3.95 6.13 -46.46
N GLU A 935 4.64 4.98 -46.43
CA GLU A 935 5.24 4.41 -45.21
C GLU A 935 6.67 4.92 -45.03
N GLN A 936 6.96 5.59 -43.91
CA GLN A 936 8.27 6.12 -43.58
C GLN A 936 9.05 5.11 -42.75
N ASN A 937 10.22 4.70 -43.24
CA ASN A 937 11.17 3.92 -42.44
C ASN A 937 11.80 4.79 -41.36
N LEU A 938 11.73 4.36 -40.09
CA LEU A 938 12.21 5.13 -38.95
C LEU A 938 13.74 5.29 -39.00
N PHE A 939 14.48 4.23 -39.30
CA PHE A 939 15.94 4.26 -39.40
C PHE A 939 16.45 5.22 -40.49
N ASP A 940 15.73 5.33 -41.61
CA ASP A 940 16.06 6.30 -42.67
C ASP A 940 15.85 7.76 -42.26
N THR A 941 15.08 8.01 -41.20
CA THR A 941 14.89 9.36 -40.66
C THR A 941 16.09 9.87 -39.87
N SER A 942 17.05 8.99 -39.55
CA SER A 942 18.15 9.39 -38.69
C SER A 942 19.06 10.45 -39.29
N PHE A 943 19.32 11.51 -38.51
CA PHE A 943 20.07 12.69 -38.94
C PHE A 943 19.49 13.35 -40.21
N ASN A 944 18.15 13.38 -40.35
CA ASN A 944 17.44 13.95 -41.50
C ASN A 944 16.51 15.12 -41.12
N SER A 945 17.06 16.19 -40.56
CA SER A 945 16.29 17.37 -40.13
C SER A 945 15.62 18.11 -41.29
N ARG A 946 16.22 18.08 -42.48
CA ARG A 946 15.64 18.69 -43.68
C ARG A 946 14.37 17.98 -44.11
N GLY A 947 14.39 16.65 -44.17
CA GLY A 947 13.22 15.85 -44.48
C GLY A 947 12.09 16.05 -43.46
N PHE A 948 12.43 16.17 -42.17
CA PHE A 948 11.45 16.48 -41.12
C PHE A 948 10.69 17.79 -41.40
N LEU A 949 11.38 18.86 -41.80
CA LEU A 949 10.73 20.12 -42.20
C LEU A 949 9.88 19.97 -43.46
N ASP A 950 10.44 19.30 -44.47
CA ASP A 950 9.79 19.18 -45.77
C ASP A 950 8.51 18.33 -45.69
N VAL A 951 8.43 17.38 -44.75
CA VAL A 951 7.22 16.60 -44.47
C VAL A 951 6.25 17.37 -43.57
N GLY A 952 6.75 17.98 -42.50
CA GLY A 952 5.97 18.71 -41.50
C GLY A 952 5.52 17.84 -40.32
N LEU A 953 5.61 18.42 -39.12
CA LEU A 953 5.32 17.75 -37.84
C LEU A 953 3.92 17.13 -37.80
N GLU A 954 2.91 17.84 -38.29
CA GLU A 954 1.52 17.43 -38.14
C GLU A 954 1.23 16.11 -38.88
N ARG A 955 1.88 15.88 -40.03
CA ARG A 955 1.75 14.64 -40.82
C ARG A 955 2.48 13.47 -40.17
N ILE A 956 3.63 13.76 -39.57
CA ILE A 956 4.45 12.78 -38.82
C ILE A 956 3.68 12.34 -37.57
N LEU A 957 3.14 13.28 -36.80
CA LEU A 957 2.36 12.99 -35.59
C LEU A 957 1.07 12.21 -35.90
N ALA A 958 0.32 12.59 -36.94
CA ALA A 958 -0.87 11.84 -37.36
C ALA A 958 -0.52 10.38 -37.73
N GLY A 959 0.63 10.20 -38.38
CA GLY A 959 1.22 8.90 -38.67
C GLY A 959 1.52 8.06 -37.45
N ALA A 960 2.37 8.60 -36.58
CA ALA A 960 2.78 7.98 -35.32
C ALA A 960 1.56 7.64 -34.45
N LEU A 961 0.62 8.56 -34.26
CA LEU A 961 -0.57 8.35 -33.43
C LEU A 961 -1.54 7.29 -33.99
N SER A 962 -1.41 6.93 -35.27
CA SER A 962 -2.23 5.89 -35.91
C SER A 962 -1.52 4.55 -36.06
N SER A 963 -0.39 4.39 -35.39
CA SER A 963 0.46 3.20 -35.41
C SER A 963 0.61 2.62 -34.01
N HIS A 964 1.08 1.38 -33.94
CA HIS A 964 1.30 0.66 -32.70
C HIS A 964 2.78 0.29 -32.52
N ILE A 965 3.26 0.30 -31.27
CA ILE A 965 4.58 -0.22 -30.93
C ILE A 965 4.52 -1.73 -30.59
N PRO A 966 5.60 -2.49 -30.81
CA PRO A 966 5.73 -3.88 -30.34
C PRO A 966 5.93 -3.95 -28.83
N ASN A 967 5.71 -5.13 -28.25
CA ASN A 967 5.95 -5.40 -26.83
C ASN A 967 7.38 -5.84 -26.51
N PHE A 968 7.72 -5.92 -25.22
CA PHE A 968 9.08 -6.23 -24.76
C PHE A 968 9.56 -7.62 -25.22
N LYS A 969 8.66 -8.61 -25.35
CA LYS A 969 9.00 -9.97 -25.82
C LYS A 969 9.01 -10.12 -27.34
N SER A 970 8.71 -9.06 -28.09
CA SER A 970 8.71 -9.12 -29.55
C SER A 970 10.12 -9.26 -30.13
N GLY A 971 11.16 -8.87 -29.38
CA GLY A 971 12.53 -8.79 -29.87
C GLY A 971 12.75 -7.56 -30.77
N VAL A 972 14.01 -7.32 -31.11
CA VAL A 972 14.46 -6.12 -31.82
C VAL A 972 14.31 -6.32 -33.33
N ASP A 973 13.81 -5.29 -34.01
CA ASP A 973 13.63 -5.30 -35.46
C ASP A 973 14.98 -5.42 -36.19
N GLU A 974 14.96 -6.14 -37.31
CA GLU A 974 16.17 -6.41 -38.09
C GLU A 974 16.79 -5.13 -38.67
N SER A 975 15.98 -4.08 -38.92
CA SER A 975 16.50 -2.80 -39.41
C SER A 975 17.43 -2.09 -38.41
N PHE A 976 17.32 -2.40 -37.11
CA PHE A 976 18.15 -1.84 -36.04
C PHE A 976 19.17 -2.86 -35.51
N ARG A 977 18.84 -4.15 -35.56
CA ARG A 977 19.72 -5.26 -35.15
C ARG A 977 20.77 -5.59 -36.21
N SER A 978 20.50 -5.37 -37.49
CA SER A 978 21.47 -5.60 -38.56
C SER A 978 21.46 -4.46 -39.57
N ALA A 979 21.60 -3.25 -39.07
CA ALA A 979 21.71 -2.07 -39.91
C ALA A 979 23.02 -2.09 -40.70
N GLY A 980 22.92 -1.94 -42.02
CA GLY A 980 24.09 -1.93 -42.91
C GLY A 980 25.09 -0.81 -42.58
N LEU A 981 24.62 0.44 -42.44
CA LEU A 981 25.45 1.60 -42.12
C LEU A 981 24.71 2.59 -41.20
N TYR A 982 24.90 2.49 -39.88
CA TYR A 982 24.54 3.56 -38.93
C TYR A 982 25.77 4.42 -38.66
N ARG A 983 25.64 5.76 -38.78
CA ARG A 983 26.78 6.70 -38.72
C ARG A 983 27.99 6.26 -39.58
N GLY A 984 27.71 5.58 -40.70
CA GLY A 984 28.70 5.11 -41.68
C GLY A 984 29.42 3.80 -41.33
N ARG A 985 28.91 2.99 -40.41
CA ARG A 985 29.50 1.69 -40.03
C ARG A 985 28.43 0.60 -39.85
N PRO A 986 28.76 -0.69 -40.06
CA PRO A 986 27.90 -1.80 -39.68
C PRO A 986 27.47 -1.69 -38.23
N PHE A 987 26.17 -1.87 -37.98
CA PHE A 987 25.58 -1.57 -36.69
C PHE A 987 24.55 -2.62 -36.28
N ASP A 988 24.62 -2.95 -35.00
CA ASP A 988 23.65 -3.76 -34.28
C ASP A 988 23.47 -3.09 -32.91
N ILE A 989 22.24 -2.62 -32.67
CA ILE A 989 21.90 -1.88 -31.45
C ILE A 989 21.99 -2.77 -30.18
N VAL A 990 21.74 -4.08 -30.33
CA VAL A 990 21.84 -5.07 -29.26
C VAL A 990 23.30 -5.38 -28.95
N VAL A 991 24.13 -5.55 -29.98
CA VAL A 991 25.59 -5.69 -29.80
C VAL A 991 26.17 -4.49 -29.06
N SER A 992 25.72 -3.28 -29.40
CA SER A 992 26.15 -2.06 -28.69
C SER A 992 25.75 -2.10 -27.22
N SER A 993 24.56 -2.62 -26.89
CA SER A 993 24.09 -2.75 -25.49
C SER A 993 24.89 -3.75 -24.68
N ILE A 994 25.13 -4.95 -25.23
CA ILE A 994 25.94 -5.99 -24.57
C ILE A 994 27.39 -5.53 -24.40
N VAL A 995 27.96 -4.85 -25.41
CA VAL A 995 29.33 -4.32 -25.31
C VAL A 995 29.39 -3.23 -24.25
N HIS A 996 28.45 -2.28 -24.23
CA HIS A 996 28.40 -1.23 -23.23
C HIS A 996 28.24 -1.79 -21.81
N GLU A 997 27.46 -2.84 -21.60
CA GLU A 997 27.39 -3.51 -20.29
C GLU A 997 28.76 -4.00 -19.82
N ARG A 998 29.44 -4.76 -20.68
CA ARG A 998 30.71 -5.41 -20.34
C ARG A 998 31.87 -4.44 -20.23
N GLU A 999 31.93 -3.42 -21.08
CA GLU A 999 33.01 -2.43 -21.09
C GLU A 999 32.87 -1.38 -19.98
N GLN A 1000 31.66 -1.18 -19.46
CA GLN A 1000 31.39 -0.40 -18.26
C GLN A 1000 31.53 -1.23 -16.97
N GLY A 1001 31.83 -2.53 -17.07
CA GLY A 1001 32.08 -3.38 -15.91
C GLY A 1001 30.84 -3.64 -15.06
N LEU A 1002 29.66 -3.67 -15.68
CA LEU A 1002 28.39 -3.96 -14.99
C LEU A 1002 28.30 -5.43 -14.54
N PRO A 1003 27.61 -5.71 -13.42
CA PRO A 1003 27.39 -7.08 -12.95
C PRO A 1003 26.58 -7.91 -13.95
N THR A 1004 26.73 -9.22 -13.88
CA THR A 1004 25.83 -10.17 -14.57
C THR A 1004 24.46 -10.21 -13.90
N PHE A 1005 23.46 -10.81 -14.57
CA PHE A 1005 22.09 -10.88 -14.06
C PHE A 1005 22.00 -11.42 -12.63
N ASN A 1006 22.54 -12.61 -12.39
CA ASN A 1006 22.50 -13.22 -11.06
C ASN A 1006 23.40 -12.49 -10.05
N GLN A 1007 24.45 -11.78 -10.47
CA GLN A 1007 25.28 -10.99 -9.55
C GLN A 1007 24.55 -9.74 -9.05
N TYR A 1008 23.82 -9.07 -9.95
CA TYR A 1008 23.00 -7.91 -9.60
C TYR A 1008 21.89 -8.32 -8.61
N PHE A 1009 21.11 -9.35 -8.97
CA PHE A 1009 19.97 -9.75 -8.14
C PHE A 1009 20.36 -10.43 -6.83
N ARG A 1010 21.57 -10.97 -6.70
CA ARG A 1010 22.08 -11.40 -5.38
C ARG A 1010 22.27 -10.22 -4.43
N GLU A 1011 22.83 -9.10 -4.90
CA GLU A 1011 23.01 -7.91 -4.05
C GLU A 1011 21.69 -7.21 -3.77
N TYR A 1012 20.81 -7.13 -4.77
CA TYR A 1012 19.45 -6.63 -4.57
C TYR A 1012 18.69 -7.45 -3.53
N ASN A 1013 18.63 -8.77 -3.69
CA ASN A 1013 17.93 -9.64 -2.74
C ASN A 1013 18.60 -9.66 -1.36
N ALA A 1014 19.91 -9.39 -1.26
CA ALA A 1014 20.60 -9.26 0.02
C ALA A 1014 20.18 -8.02 0.83
N GLN A 1015 19.50 -7.06 0.19
CA GLN A 1015 18.86 -5.95 0.90
C GLN A 1015 17.52 -6.33 1.57
N ASP A 1016 17.11 -7.61 1.47
CA ASP A 1016 15.84 -8.14 1.98
C ASP A 1016 14.59 -7.41 1.43
N PRO A 1017 14.47 -7.23 0.09
CA PRO A 1017 13.30 -6.59 -0.50
C PRO A 1017 12.09 -7.53 -0.45
N GLU A 1018 10.89 -6.99 -0.23
CA GLU A 1018 9.66 -7.79 -0.25
C GLU A 1018 9.38 -8.42 -1.63
N VAL A 1019 9.80 -7.77 -2.73
CA VAL A 1019 9.84 -8.39 -4.07
C VAL A 1019 11.23 -8.93 -4.36
N VAL A 1020 11.31 -10.25 -4.38
CA VAL A 1020 12.53 -10.98 -4.70
C VAL A 1020 12.54 -11.34 -6.19
N VAL A 1021 13.68 -11.16 -6.84
CA VAL A 1021 13.93 -11.70 -8.19
C VAL A 1021 14.70 -13.01 -8.05
N PRO A 1022 14.15 -14.16 -8.48
CA PRO A 1022 14.79 -15.45 -8.28
C PRO A 1022 16.15 -15.57 -8.96
N ILE A 1023 17.14 -16.07 -8.22
CA ILE A 1023 18.46 -16.38 -8.78
C ILE A 1023 18.34 -17.61 -9.69
N ARG A 1024 18.79 -17.47 -10.94
CA ARG A 1024 18.69 -18.48 -11.98
C ARG A 1024 19.96 -19.32 -12.01
N ASP A 1025 20.07 -20.26 -11.08
CA ASP A 1025 21.23 -21.14 -10.90
C ASP A 1025 21.27 -22.36 -11.86
N THR A 1026 20.18 -22.59 -12.60
CA THR A 1026 20.09 -23.60 -13.68
C THR A 1026 19.49 -22.99 -14.95
N TRP A 1027 19.80 -23.58 -16.11
CA TRP A 1027 19.39 -23.04 -17.42
C TRP A 1027 17.88 -23.00 -17.64
N ASP A 1028 17.17 -24.02 -17.12
CA ASP A 1028 15.72 -24.14 -17.18
C ASP A 1028 14.99 -23.06 -16.37
N LYS A 1029 15.68 -22.40 -15.43
CA LYS A 1029 15.10 -21.26 -14.73
C LYS A 1029 15.12 -19.99 -15.57
N PHE A 1030 16.00 -19.85 -16.56
CA PHE A 1030 16.06 -18.62 -17.37
C PHE A 1030 14.91 -18.50 -18.38
N SER A 1031 14.43 -19.62 -18.92
CA SER A 1031 13.33 -19.62 -19.88
C SER A 1031 12.69 -21.00 -19.96
N THR A 1032 11.40 -21.03 -20.26
CA THR A 1032 10.65 -22.26 -20.56
C THR A 1032 10.84 -22.75 -22.00
N ASP A 1033 11.41 -21.94 -22.90
CA ASP A 1033 11.67 -22.29 -24.31
C ASP A 1033 12.91 -23.21 -24.44
N PRO A 1034 12.76 -24.47 -24.92
CA PRO A 1034 13.88 -25.39 -25.11
C PRO A 1034 14.98 -24.88 -26.06
N GLU A 1035 14.63 -24.07 -27.06
CA GLU A 1035 15.59 -23.49 -28.01
C GLU A 1035 16.46 -22.44 -27.29
N VAL A 1036 15.84 -21.59 -26.47
CA VAL A 1036 16.55 -20.60 -25.63
C VAL A 1036 17.48 -21.29 -24.65
N ILE A 1037 17.01 -22.34 -23.96
CA ILE A 1037 17.84 -23.14 -23.04
C ILE A 1037 19.05 -23.75 -23.76
N GLN A 1038 18.85 -24.27 -24.98
CA GLN A 1038 19.94 -24.85 -25.76
C GLN A 1038 20.95 -23.80 -26.23
N ASN A 1039 20.48 -22.62 -26.62
CA ASN A 1039 21.34 -21.49 -26.98
C ASN A 1039 22.14 -20.97 -25.77
N LEU A 1040 21.51 -20.88 -24.59
CA LEU A 1040 22.20 -20.53 -23.34
C LEU A 1040 23.36 -21.49 -23.03
N LYS A 1041 23.10 -22.80 -23.09
CA LYS A 1041 24.13 -23.86 -22.87
C LYS A 1041 25.27 -23.80 -23.89
N THR A 1042 24.99 -23.32 -25.10
CA THR A 1042 25.96 -23.24 -26.19
C THR A 1042 26.84 -22.00 -26.07
N LEU A 1043 26.24 -20.87 -25.69
CA LEU A 1043 26.93 -19.57 -25.65
C LEU A 1043 27.59 -19.27 -24.30
N TYR A 1044 26.95 -19.61 -23.18
CA TYR A 1044 27.44 -19.31 -21.83
C TYR A 1044 28.00 -20.57 -21.16
N LYS A 1045 29.07 -20.40 -20.36
CA LYS A 1045 29.71 -21.53 -19.66
C LYS A 1045 28.97 -21.89 -18.38
N HIS A 1046 28.47 -20.88 -17.66
CA HIS A 1046 27.74 -21.04 -16.42
C HIS A 1046 26.53 -20.07 -16.36
N PRO A 1047 25.43 -20.44 -15.66
CA PRO A 1047 24.27 -19.55 -15.48
C PRO A 1047 24.61 -18.17 -14.90
N ASP A 1048 25.64 -18.08 -14.06
CA ASP A 1048 26.14 -16.80 -13.52
C ASP A 1048 26.91 -15.93 -14.53
N ASP A 1049 27.24 -16.45 -15.72
CA ASP A 1049 27.93 -15.66 -16.75
C ASP A 1049 26.97 -14.85 -17.63
N VAL A 1050 25.65 -15.05 -17.48
CA VAL A 1050 24.62 -14.42 -18.32
C VAL A 1050 24.63 -12.90 -18.10
N ASP A 1051 24.86 -12.16 -19.19
CA ASP A 1051 24.85 -10.69 -19.19
C ASP A 1051 23.53 -10.14 -18.63
N LEU A 1052 23.58 -9.01 -17.93
CA LEU A 1052 22.43 -8.38 -17.28
C LEU A 1052 21.32 -8.09 -18.28
N VAL A 1053 21.63 -7.49 -19.44
CA VAL A 1053 20.62 -7.19 -20.46
C VAL A 1053 20.00 -8.46 -21.05
N VAL A 1054 20.76 -9.55 -21.14
CA VAL A 1054 20.28 -10.84 -21.63
C VAL A 1054 19.37 -11.48 -20.61
N GLY A 1055 19.75 -11.48 -19.33
CA GLY A 1055 18.91 -12.00 -18.26
C GLY A 1055 17.58 -11.25 -18.15
N CYS A 1056 17.60 -9.91 -18.24
CA CYS A 1056 16.38 -9.10 -18.28
C CYS A 1056 15.52 -9.40 -19.51
N GLN A 1057 16.13 -9.62 -20.68
CA GLN A 1057 15.40 -10.01 -21.89
C GLN A 1057 14.70 -11.37 -21.74
N LEU A 1058 15.36 -12.31 -21.07
CA LEU A 1058 14.86 -13.66 -20.89
C LEU A 1058 13.90 -13.80 -19.69
N ASP A 1059 13.83 -12.82 -18.79
CA ASP A 1059 12.98 -12.91 -17.60
C ASP A 1059 11.50 -13.07 -17.97
N GLU A 1060 10.91 -14.21 -17.59
CA GLU A 1060 9.52 -14.58 -17.85
C GLU A 1060 8.59 -14.21 -16.67
N GLU A 1061 9.15 -13.58 -15.62
CA GLU A 1061 8.36 -13.07 -14.50
C GLU A 1061 7.94 -11.62 -14.71
N TRP A 1062 6.67 -11.34 -14.43
CA TRP A 1062 6.06 -10.02 -14.56
C TRP A 1062 5.52 -9.58 -13.20
N PHE A 1063 5.44 -8.28 -12.97
CA PHE A 1063 4.51 -7.78 -11.96
C PHE A 1063 3.07 -8.00 -12.48
N PRO A 1064 2.10 -8.32 -11.62
CA PRO A 1064 0.70 -8.46 -12.04
C PRO A 1064 0.23 -7.22 -12.79
N GLY A 1065 -0.39 -7.43 -13.95
CA GLY A 1065 -0.85 -6.34 -14.81
C GLY A 1065 0.26 -5.44 -15.36
N THR A 1066 1.45 -5.97 -15.59
CA THR A 1066 2.55 -5.24 -16.23
C THR A 1066 3.04 -5.95 -17.47
N THR A 1067 3.62 -5.18 -18.37
CA THR A 1067 4.04 -5.71 -19.67
C THR A 1067 5.55 -5.62 -19.91
N VAL A 1068 6.31 -5.20 -18.89
CA VAL A 1068 7.79 -5.18 -18.85
C VAL A 1068 8.26 -6.14 -17.75
N PRO A 1069 9.30 -6.97 -17.96
CA PRO A 1069 9.67 -7.98 -16.98
C PRO A 1069 10.06 -7.38 -15.64
N LYS A 1070 9.78 -8.11 -14.56
CA LYS A 1070 10.03 -7.71 -13.17
C LYS A 1070 11.47 -7.23 -12.98
N SER A 1071 12.45 -7.96 -13.49
CA SER A 1071 13.86 -7.59 -13.40
C SER A 1071 14.19 -6.25 -14.06
N ALA A 1072 13.63 -5.98 -15.23
CA ALA A 1072 13.88 -4.76 -15.98
C ALA A 1072 13.24 -3.55 -15.28
N LEU A 1073 12.00 -3.70 -14.80
CA LEU A 1073 11.31 -2.64 -14.05
C LEU A 1073 12.06 -2.24 -12.78
N ILE A 1074 12.58 -3.20 -12.00
CA ILE A 1074 13.32 -2.94 -10.76
C ILE A 1074 14.57 -2.07 -11.03
N ILE A 1075 15.34 -2.38 -12.08
CA ILE A 1075 16.57 -1.63 -12.40
C ILE A 1075 16.23 -0.25 -12.96
N SER A 1076 15.24 -0.20 -13.85
CA SER A 1076 14.96 0.95 -14.70
C SER A 1076 14.04 1.97 -14.03
N LEU A 1077 12.84 1.53 -13.67
CA LEU A 1077 11.74 2.41 -13.29
C LEU A 1077 11.93 2.96 -11.88
N PHE A 1078 12.41 2.13 -10.96
CA PHE A 1078 12.69 2.55 -9.58
C PHE A 1078 13.78 3.62 -9.50
N SER A 1079 14.76 3.54 -10.42
CA SER A 1079 15.78 4.57 -10.57
C SER A 1079 15.17 5.91 -11.02
N LEU A 1080 14.27 5.93 -12.01
CA LEU A 1080 13.56 7.15 -12.43
C LEU A 1080 12.77 7.79 -11.29
N PHE A 1081 12.05 6.98 -10.51
CA PHE A 1081 11.27 7.46 -9.37
C PHE A 1081 12.13 8.08 -8.28
N GLY A 1082 13.17 7.38 -7.85
CA GLY A 1082 14.02 7.91 -6.79
C GLY A 1082 14.77 9.16 -7.22
N MET A 1083 15.12 9.32 -8.50
CA MET A 1083 15.66 10.57 -9.03
C MET A 1083 14.67 11.72 -8.93
N GLY A 1084 13.42 11.52 -9.38
CA GLY A 1084 12.36 12.53 -9.27
C GLY A 1084 12.10 12.94 -7.82
N ASN A 1085 12.13 11.97 -6.91
CA ASN A 1085 11.97 12.20 -5.46
C ASN A 1085 13.25 12.70 -4.77
N SER A 1086 14.39 12.74 -5.48
CA SER A 1086 15.64 13.35 -5.02
C SER A 1086 15.82 14.78 -5.52
N ASP A 1087 14.88 15.26 -6.33
CA ASP A 1087 14.97 16.56 -6.99
C ASP A 1087 14.22 17.64 -6.20
N ARG A 1088 14.98 18.61 -5.67
CA ARG A 1088 14.47 19.76 -4.89
C ARG A 1088 13.53 20.67 -5.69
N PHE A 1089 13.58 20.58 -7.01
CA PHE A 1089 12.75 21.40 -7.90
C PHE A 1089 11.64 20.58 -8.58
N SER A 1090 11.40 19.34 -8.13
CA SER A 1090 10.33 18.49 -8.65
C SER A 1090 8.95 19.11 -8.41
N ILE A 1091 8.00 18.79 -9.29
CA ILE A 1091 6.62 19.25 -9.16
C ILE A 1091 5.95 18.72 -7.87
N GLY A 1092 6.25 17.47 -7.48
CA GLY A 1092 5.75 16.89 -6.23
C GLY A 1092 6.21 17.70 -5.01
N PHE A 1093 7.49 18.07 -4.95
CA PHE A 1093 8.00 18.94 -3.90
C PHE A 1093 7.32 20.31 -3.91
N ALA A 1094 7.23 20.95 -5.08
CA ALA A 1094 6.65 22.27 -5.20
C ALA A 1094 5.15 22.32 -4.84
N MET A 1095 4.41 21.26 -5.17
CA MET A 1095 3.01 21.13 -4.81
C MET A 1095 2.80 20.99 -3.31
N MET A 1096 3.70 20.30 -2.58
CA MET A 1096 3.43 19.95 -1.18
C MET A 1096 4.17 20.82 -0.15
N ARG A 1097 5.15 21.62 -0.58
CA ARG A 1097 6.03 22.39 0.30
C ARG A 1097 5.30 23.24 1.35
N CYS A 1098 4.29 24.02 0.97
CA CYS A 1098 3.57 24.88 1.93
C CYS A 1098 2.68 24.09 2.90
N LEU A 1099 2.24 22.89 2.51
CA LEU A 1099 1.40 22.03 3.36
C LEU A 1099 2.24 21.29 4.40
N LEU A 1100 3.42 20.80 3.99
CA LEU A 1100 4.22 19.88 4.80
C LEU A 1100 5.28 20.55 5.66
N VAL A 1101 5.82 21.68 5.21
CA VAL A 1101 7.03 22.26 5.81
C VAL A 1101 6.74 23.60 6.47
N ASP A 1102 5.94 24.41 5.80
CA ASP A 1102 5.36 25.61 6.39
C ASP A 1102 3.91 25.30 6.76
N ARG A 1103 3.02 26.26 6.56
CA ARG A 1103 1.56 26.10 6.56
C ARG A 1103 1.00 27.02 5.49
N PRO A 1104 -0.17 26.75 4.88
CA PRO A 1104 -0.74 27.65 3.86
C PRO A 1104 -0.86 29.10 4.33
N TRP A 1105 -1.08 29.34 5.62
CA TRP A 1105 -1.18 30.67 6.21
C TRP A 1105 0.13 31.37 6.54
N ASP A 1106 1.28 30.70 6.41
CA ASP A 1106 2.60 31.28 6.61
C ASP A 1106 3.66 30.65 5.67
N CYS A 1107 3.33 30.57 4.37
CA CYS A 1107 4.19 29.87 3.42
C CYS A 1107 5.30 30.75 2.83
N HIS A 1108 6.51 30.19 2.82
CA HIS A 1108 7.75 30.77 2.32
C HIS A 1108 8.33 29.88 1.22
N PRO A 1109 7.97 30.14 -0.06
CA PRO A 1109 8.56 29.44 -1.20
C PRO A 1109 10.10 29.50 -1.17
N SER A 1110 10.72 28.39 -1.52
CA SER A 1110 12.16 28.16 -1.55
C SER A 1110 12.74 28.12 -2.97
N ASN A 1111 11.88 28.05 -3.99
CA ASN A 1111 12.22 28.16 -5.40
C ASN A 1111 11.11 28.84 -6.21
N ALA A 1112 11.40 29.14 -7.47
CA ALA A 1112 10.46 29.81 -8.38
C ALA A 1112 9.19 29.01 -8.68
N LEU A 1113 9.25 27.67 -8.73
CA LEU A 1113 8.09 26.84 -9.03
C LEU A 1113 7.06 26.93 -7.90
N GLU A 1114 7.53 26.83 -6.66
CA GLU A 1114 6.72 27.00 -5.47
C GLU A 1114 6.05 28.37 -5.42
N ASP A 1115 6.78 29.45 -5.74
CA ASP A 1115 6.23 30.81 -5.72
C ASP A 1115 5.12 31.03 -6.77
N LEU A 1116 5.18 30.30 -7.89
CA LEU A 1116 4.12 30.30 -8.91
C LEU A 1116 2.91 29.48 -8.50
N ILE A 1117 3.14 28.25 -8.02
CA ILE A 1117 2.07 27.31 -7.65
C ILE A 1117 1.32 27.83 -6.43
N TRP A 1118 2.04 28.36 -5.45
CA TRP A 1118 1.48 28.90 -4.21
C TRP A 1118 1.26 30.41 -4.31
N GLU A 1119 0.17 30.79 -4.94
CA GLU A 1119 -0.24 32.18 -5.11
C GLU A 1119 -0.62 32.83 -3.78
N ARG A 1120 -0.03 34.00 -3.50
CA ARG A 1120 -0.36 34.82 -2.32
C ARG A 1120 -1.83 35.23 -2.34
N LYS A 1121 -2.59 34.89 -1.29
CA LYS A 1121 -3.98 35.36 -1.12
C LYS A 1121 -4.02 36.39 -0.01
N SER A 1122 -4.78 37.46 -0.22
CA SER A 1122 -4.91 38.54 0.75
C SER A 1122 -5.84 38.13 1.90
N VAL A 1123 -5.28 37.52 2.95
CA VAL A 1123 -6.02 37.14 4.16
C VAL A 1123 -5.63 38.08 5.32
N PRO A 1124 -6.60 38.78 5.94
CA PRO A 1124 -6.32 39.68 7.07
C PRO A 1124 -5.59 38.96 8.21
N GLY A 1125 -4.46 39.52 8.68
CA GLY A 1125 -3.66 38.93 9.74
C GLY A 1125 -2.64 37.86 9.29
N PHE A 1126 -2.69 37.41 8.04
CA PHE A 1126 -1.78 36.40 7.49
C PHE A 1126 -1.09 36.91 6.22
N PRO A 1127 -0.02 37.72 6.35
CA PRO A 1127 0.64 38.36 5.21
C PRO A 1127 1.32 37.37 4.26
N ASN A 1128 1.66 36.17 4.75
CA ASN A 1128 2.30 35.11 3.97
C ASN A 1128 1.32 34.00 3.59
N PHE A 1129 0.01 34.25 3.69
CA PHE A 1129 -0.98 33.29 3.26
C PHE A 1129 -0.85 33.05 1.75
N ARG A 1130 -0.65 31.79 1.37
CA ARG A 1130 -0.59 31.34 0.00
C ARG A 1130 -1.50 30.12 -0.18
N PHE A 1131 -2.09 30.02 -1.35
CA PHE A 1131 -2.88 28.87 -1.75
C PHE A 1131 -2.60 28.55 -3.22
N TYR A 1132 -3.03 27.37 -3.67
CA TYR A 1132 -2.82 26.98 -5.06
C TYR A 1132 -3.36 28.03 -6.04
N SER A 1133 -2.58 28.27 -7.10
CA SER A 1133 -2.97 29.13 -8.20
C SER A 1133 -3.88 28.37 -9.15
N ASP A 1134 -5.14 28.78 -9.27
CA ASP A 1134 -6.11 28.18 -10.21
C ASP A 1134 -5.59 28.14 -11.65
N PHE A 1135 -4.80 29.15 -12.04
CA PHE A 1135 -4.22 29.22 -13.38
C PHE A 1135 -3.17 28.12 -13.58
N TRP A 1136 -2.20 27.99 -12.67
CA TRP A 1136 -1.13 27.02 -12.80
C TRP A 1136 -1.59 25.58 -12.59
N VAL A 1137 -2.55 25.36 -11.68
CA VAL A 1137 -3.18 24.05 -11.50
C VAL A 1137 -3.80 23.55 -12.81
N LYS A 1138 -4.48 24.44 -13.54
CA LYS A 1138 -5.07 24.12 -14.85
C LYS A 1138 -4.06 24.03 -15.98
N GLU A 1139 -3.06 24.92 -16.01
CA GLU A 1139 -2.05 24.97 -17.08
C GLU A 1139 -1.08 23.77 -17.03
N LEU A 1140 -0.82 23.24 -15.83
CA LEU A 1140 -0.10 21.98 -15.62
C LEU A 1140 -1.01 20.75 -15.75
N ASP A 1141 -2.31 20.96 -15.99
CA ASP A 1141 -3.34 19.92 -16.12
C ASP A 1141 -3.33 18.94 -14.94
N LEU A 1142 -3.08 19.45 -13.72
CA LEU A 1142 -2.97 18.64 -12.52
C LEU A 1142 -4.21 17.76 -12.32
N PRO A 1143 -5.46 18.24 -12.46
CA PRO A 1143 -6.66 17.41 -12.30
C PRO A 1143 -6.73 16.23 -13.27
N ALA A 1144 -6.27 16.35 -14.51
CA ALA A 1144 -6.24 15.21 -15.45
C ALA A 1144 -5.19 14.17 -15.04
N HIS A 1145 -4.11 14.61 -14.38
CA HIS A 1145 -3.13 13.72 -13.77
C HIS A 1145 -3.67 13.12 -12.46
N GLU A 1146 -4.51 13.82 -11.68
CA GLU A 1146 -5.27 13.25 -10.56
C GLU A 1146 -6.25 12.17 -11.04
N ILE A 1147 -6.92 12.40 -12.17
CA ILE A 1147 -7.85 11.44 -12.79
C ILE A 1147 -7.09 10.25 -13.38
N ALA A 1148 -5.86 10.38 -13.88
CA ALA A 1148 -5.05 9.23 -14.30
C ALA A 1148 -4.72 8.29 -13.13
N PHE A 1149 -4.53 8.84 -11.92
CA PHE A 1149 -4.38 8.04 -10.68
C PHE A 1149 -5.71 7.40 -10.22
N VAL A 1150 -6.86 8.03 -10.52
CA VAL A 1150 -8.21 7.54 -10.14
C VAL A 1150 -8.84 6.64 -11.20
N SER A 1151 -8.43 6.72 -12.47
CA SER A 1151 -8.99 5.96 -13.60
C SER A 1151 -8.28 4.62 -13.84
N ALA A 1152 -7.30 4.26 -13.03
CA ALA A 1152 -6.80 2.89 -12.88
C ALA A 1152 -7.72 2.09 -11.93
N ARG A 1153 -9.04 2.19 -12.17
CA ARG A 1153 -10.11 1.48 -11.45
C ARG A 1153 -10.83 0.53 -12.38
#